data_AF-A0A4R4TJ95-F1
#
_entry.id   AF-A0A4R4TJ95-F1
#
_cell.length_a   1.000
_cell.length_b   1.000
_cell.length_c   1.000
_cell.angle_alpha   90.00
_cell.angle_beta   90.00
_cell.angle_gamma   90.00
#
_symmetry.space_group_name_H-M   'P 1'
#
loop_
_entity.id
_entity.type
_entity.pdbx_description
1 polymer ?
#
loop_
_entity_poly.entity_id
_entity_poly.type
_entity_poly.pdbx_seq_one_letter_code
_entity_poly.pdbx_strand_id
1 'polypeptide(L)'
;MKVRVLTTVGALVIGALLGAAPATAGPVSAGDAAPGDPRAAQPVLLNQSGFGIGEPKRFTAPLAEDGAAFTVTDGSGAVRFRGTVTSGVGDFTAFDPPDTGDFVVTVDGAAGIGTSVPFGIGAYWIDRVSYRRAIEFMSGSRCYLGDYTRMAEGPGLASDEYGHRLCMKAVTWRDGAQYSHEIDTLVDMYLANPSAFEQITVDDAVYEGLPVTLPEDTPEIVRLIHWGVELLLDADVNDPQLKEQLASFVYAYPYLSAYIPVEVYERARDHLFATWGDAAGDRYYWQAFTPHTGDLFQTYTQVGTGKGELAPGHSVWPNVMMYEVALREGRDDAERYLSAARDQAAWLVGNLDLDDPLVTKGQRQSEYVLITGLTRFAEAHPEQAPDGIEDFVRDWARIVTHRSDNLWDFRRYSDNRWTIPAFTGGGAEDPNETGNVAGFAAPALAAARLLGDDPLADRLREIATAHVDNIFGRNPTGRHASYDAPSEQFGFEGVERGWFSEYRGGAGLLEDLPGVLDGSPKNGHYPFNPDVENIGHTEGWVAFNTAWNQSLAWRAADQTSLEVRARGGAPARAVPRDARVTVQLAAPLNLAAGELDQGTVEVRVNDRAAAPLTVTQAGQNATTFRGTLDLAMLDVRHGDRITVSYGHGSFEVDYSFTAVGARPDGRGEEHAGR
;
A
#
# COMPACT_ATOMS: atom_id res chain seq x y z
N MET A 1 -41.14 24.83 53.68
CA MET A 1 -41.35 26.20 54.21
C MET A 1 -40.55 27.17 53.33
N LYS A 2 -41.24 28.12 52.69
CA LYS A 2 -40.75 29.36 52.02
C LYS A 2 -39.75 29.28 50.85
N VAL A 3 -40.31 29.37 49.64
CA VAL A 3 -40.09 30.39 48.59
C VAL A 3 -38.73 31.12 48.56
N ARG A 4 -38.03 31.03 47.41
CA ARG A 4 -37.68 32.21 46.59
C ARG A 4 -37.32 31.83 45.15
N VAL A 5 -38.20 32.25 44.26
CA VAL A 5 -38.03 32.39 42.82
C VAL A 5 -37.19 33.65 42.58
N LEU A 6 -36.19 33.58 41.71
CA LEU A 6 -35.66 34.75 41.01
C LEU A 6 -35.64 34.45 39.51
N THR A 7 -36.58 35.10 38.82
CA THR A 7 -36.71 35.15 37.37
C THR A 7 -35.72 36.19 36.84
N THR A 8 -34.99 35.88 35.76
CA THR A 8 -34.40 36.93 34.91
C THR A 8 -34.75 36.60 33.47
N VAL A 9 -35.52 37.51 32.88
CA VAL A 9 -36.08 37.47 31.53
C VAL A 9 -35.04 38.06 30.59
N GLY A 10 -34.53 37.24 29.66
CA GLY A 10 -33.86 37.70 28.45
C GLY A 10 -34.77 37.47 27.26
N ALA A 11 -35.36 38.54 26.74
CA ALA A 11 -36.20 38.51 25.56
C ALA A 11 -35.34 38.33 24.31
N LEU A 12 -35.49 37.21 23.60
CA LEU A 12 -34.99 37.06 22.23
C LEU A 12 -36.15 37.33 21.26
N VAL A 13 -36.00 38.40 20.48
CA VAL A 13 -36.92 38.82 19.42
C VAL A 13 -36.82 37.82 18.27
N ILE A 14 -37.87 37.02 18.06
CA ILE A 14 -38.04 36.20 16.86
C ILE A 14 -38.59 37.11 15.76
N GLY A 15 -37.70 37.59 14.88
CA GLY A 15 -38.08 38.18 13.60
C GLY A 15 -38.42 37.08 12.61
N ALA A 16 -39.70 36.90 12.32
CA ALA A 16 -40.16 36.04 11.23
C ALA A 16 -39.85 36.70 9.88
N LEU A 17 -38.79 36.23 9.21
CA LEU A 17 -38.58 36.44 7.79
C LEU A 17 -39.17 35.23 7.06
N LEU A 18 -40.40 35.42 6.53
CA LEU A 18 -41.00 34.55 5.54
C LEU A 18 -40.19 34.67 4.23
N GLY A 19 -39.13 33.87 4.11
CA GLY A 19 -38.42 33.63 2.86
C GLY A 19 -39.21 32.63 2.01
N ALA A 20 -39.49 33.00 0.77
CA ALA A 20 -40.20 32.18 -0.20
C ALA A 20 -39.52 30.81 -0.37
N ALA A 21 -40.33 29.75 -0.45
CA ALA A 21 -39.88 28.42 -0.81
C ALA A 21 -39.16 28.49 -2.19
N PRO A 22 -37.98 27.88 -2.35
CA PRO A 22 -37.38 27.76 -3.66
C PRO A 22 -38.30 26.92 -4.54
N ALA A 23 -38.58 27.44 -5.73
CA ALA A 23 -39.39 26.78 -6.72
C ALA A 23 -38.84 25.39 -7.02
N THR A 24 -39.73 24.40 -7.06
CA THR A 24 -39.46 23.07 -7.60
C THR A 24 -38.80 23.22 -8.97
N ALA A 25 -37.53 22.80 -9.06
CA ALA A 25 -36.85 22.68 -10.33
C ALA A 25 -37.68 21.73 -11.21
N GLY A 26 -38.16 22.25 -12.35
CA GLY A 26 -38.75 21.42 -13.39
C GLY A 26 -37.70 20.44 -13.93
N PRO A 27 -38.12 19.44 -14.73
CA PRO A 27 -37.21 18.45 -15.30
C PRO A 27 -36.12 19.18 -16.08
N VAL A 28 -34.88 18.98 -15.64
CA VAL A 28 -33.68 19.49 -16.30
C VAL A 28 -33.67 18.88 -17.70
N SER A 29 -33.67 19.73 -18.73
CA SER A 29 -33.41 19.27 -20.10
C SER A 29 -32.07 18.55 -20.12
N ALA A 30 -31.94 17.47 -20.90
CA ALA A 30 -30.67 16.77 -21.15
C ALA A 30 -29.58 17.78 -21.55
N GLY A 31 -28.83 18.27 -20.56
CA GLY A 31 -27.57 18.94 -20.77
C GLY A 31 -26.54 17.85 -21.00
N ASP A 32 -25.59 18.10 -21.91
CA ASP A 32 -24.47 17.20 -22.15
C ASP A 32 -23.82 16.85 -20.80
N ALA A 33 -23.85 15.57 -20.42
CA ALA A 33 -23.30 15.11 -19.16
C ALA A 33 -21.81 15.44 -19.11
N ALA A 34 -21.30 15.84 -17.93
CA ALA A 34 -19.91 16.23 -17.79
C ALA A 34 -18.97 15.06 -18.13
N PRO A 35 -17.75 15.31 -18.66
CA PRO A 35 -16.79 14.25 -18.97
C PRO A 35 -16.54 13.30 -17.78
N GLY A 36 -16.55 12.00 -18.04
CA GLY A 36 -16.47 10.94 -17.03
C GLY A 36 -17.72 10.76 -16.16
N ASP A 37 -18.88 11.29 -16.56
CA ASP A 37 -20.13 11.03 -15.84
C ASP A 37 -20.62 9.60 -16.07
N PRO A 38 -20.74 8.77 -15.01
CA PRO A 38 -21.29 7.43 -15.17
C PRO A 38 -22.77 7.46 -15.62
N ARG A 39 -23.48 8.59 -15.48
CA ARG A 39 -24.86 8.76 -15.97
C ARG A 39 -24.96 9.34 -17.38
N ALA A 40 -23.82 9.57 -18.06
CA ALA A 40 -23.81 10.00 -19.45
C ALA A 40 -24.45 8.94 -20.37
N ALA A 41 -24.94 9.37 -21.55
CA ALA A 41 -25.45 8.44 -22.56
C ALA A 41 -24.38 7.44 -23.03
N GLN A 42 -23.12 7.88 -23.08
CA GLN A 42 -21.93 7.05 -23.33
C GLN A 42 -20.89 7.33 -22.24
N PRO A 43 -20.92 6.61 -21.10
CA PRO A 43 -19.92 6.78 -20.05
C PRO A 43 -18.55 6.30 -20.50
N VAL A 44 -17.50 6.98 -20.08
CA VAL A 44 -16.10 6.59 -20.26
C VAL A 44 -15.39 6.79 -18.93
N LEU A 45 -15.15 5.68 -18.22
CA LEU A 45 -14.73 5.64 -16.83
C LEU A 45 -13.32 5.04 -16.74
N LEU A 46 -12.40 5.73 -16.06
CA LEU A 46 -11.00 5.35 -15.97
C LEU A 46 -10.38 5.82 -14.66
N ASN A 47 -9.13 5.47 -14.42
CA ASN A 47 -8.34 6.04 -13.33
C ASN A 47 -8.20 7.56 -13.54
N GLN A 48 -8.91 8.35 -12.74
CA GLN A 48 -9.02 9.79 -12.96
C GLN A 48 -7.66 10.49 -12.84
N SER A 49 -6.78 10.01 -11.97
CA SER A 49 -5.45 10.61 -11.80
C SER A 49 -4.58 10.34 -13.03
N GLY A 50 -4.42 9.08 -13.43
CA GLY A 50 -3.55 8.71 -14.54
C GLY A 50 -2.96 7.31 -14.44
N PHE A 51 -1.94 7.07 -15.27
CA PHE A 51 -1.34 5.75 -15.46
C PHE A 51 0.19 5.77 -15.44
N GLY A 52 0.79 4.67 -14.99
CA GLY A 52 2.23 4.45 -15.08
C GLY A 52 2.69 4.11 -16.50
N ILE A 53 3.88 4.60 -16.89
CA ILE A 53 4.57 4.12 -18.10
C ILE A 53 4.84 2.62 -17.98
N GLY A 54 4.50 1.86 -19.03
CA GLY A 54 4.66 0.40 -19.05
C GLY A 54 3.67 -0.39 -18.19
N GLU A 55 2.78 0.27 -17.43
CA GLU A 55 1.70 -0.39 -16.69
C GLU A 55 0.46 -0.61 -17.59
N PRO A 56 -0.43 -1.55 -17.26
CA PRO A 56 -1.74 -1.68 -17.90
C PRO A 56 -2.55 -0.37 -17.87
N LYS A 57 -3.22 -0.04 -18.97
CA LYS A 57 -4.04 1.18 -19.11
C LYS A 57 -5.36 0.86 -19.77
N ARG A 58 -6.45 0.89 -18.99
CA ARG A 58 -7.78 0.52 -19.45
C ARG A 58 -8.82 1.55 -19.01
N PHE A 59 -9.83 1.76 -19.85
CA PHE A 59 -11.06 2.44 -19.49
C PHE A 59 -12.25 1.50 -19.68
N THR A 60 -13.35 1.79 -18.98
CA THR A 60 -14.62 1.08 -19.10
C THR A 60 -15.67 2.01 -19.70
N ALA A 61 -16.26 1.57 -20.81
CA ALA A 61 -17.38 2.21 -21.50
C ALA A 61 -18.57 1.23 -21.52
N PRO A 62 -19.35 1.15 -20.42
CA PRO A 62 -20.30 0.07 -20.18
C PRO A 62 -21.46 -0.02 -21.20
N LEU A 63 -21.72 1.07 -21.92
CA LEU A 63 -22.80 1.17 -22.90
C LEU A 63 -22.32 1.17 -24.36
N ALA A 64 -20.98 1.11 -24.59
CA ALA A 64 -20.44 1.01 -25.94
C ALA A 64 -20.57 -0.42 -26.48
N GLU A 65 -20.87 -0.54 -27.77
CA GLU A 65 -20.83 -1.80 -28.50
C GLU A 65 -19.39 -2.27 -28.81
N ASP A 66 -19.24 -3.58 -29.02
CA ASP A 66 -17.98 -4.14 -29.51
C ASP A 66 -17.59 -3.54 -30.87
N GLY A 67 -16.34 -3.10 -30.97
CA GLY A 67 -15.80 -2.44 -32.15
C GLY A 67 -16.03 -0.93 -32.20
N ALA A 68 -16.74 -0.33 -31.21
CA ALA A 68 -16.83 1.13 -31.09
C ALA A 68 -15.42 1.72 -31.06
N ALA A 69 -15.19 2.76 -31.86
CA ALA A 69 -13.87 3.36 -31.99
C ALA A 69 -13.59 4.29 -30.81
N PHE A 70 -12.34 4.33 -30.35
CA PHE A 70 -11.90 5.34 -29.39
C PHE A 70 -10.59 6.00 -29.82
N THR A 71 -10.38 7.21 -29.32
CA THR A 71 -9.14 7.96 -29.49
C THR A 71 -8.64 8.48 -28.16
N VAL A 72 -7.31 8.53 -27.99
CA VAL A 72 -6.67 9.32 -26.95
C VAL A 72 -6.16 10.61 -27.58
N THR A 73 -6.55 11.76 -27.05
CA THR A 73 -6.11 13.09 -27.49
C THR A 73 -5.29 13.79 -26.42
N ASP A 74 -4.30 14.58 -26.82
CA ASP A 74 -3.60 15.50 -25.91
C ASP A 74 -4.37 16.81 -25.70
N GLY A 75 -3.91 17.66 -24.78
CA GLY A 75 -4.52 18.97 -24.48
C GLY A 75 -4.55 19.97 -25.65
N SER A 76 -3.86 19.70 -26.77
CA SER A 76 -3.98 20.49 -28.00
C SER A 76 -5.13 20.01 -28.92
N GLY A 77 -5.74 18.87 -28.58
CA GLY A 77 -6.74 18.17 -29.39
C GLY A 77 -6.15 17.23 -30.44
N ALA A 78 -4.83 17.00 -30.43
CA ALA A 78 -4.21 16.09 -31.39
C ALA A 78 -4.42 14.64 -30.95
N VAL A 79 -4.85 13.78 -31.88
CA VAL A 79 -5.01 12.35 -31.62
C VAL A 79 -3.64 11.68 -31.53
N ARG A 80 -3.36 11.06 -30.39
CA ARG A 80 -2.10 10.39 -30.05
C ARG A 80 -2.19 8.87 -30.11
N PHE A 81 -3.38 8.32 -29.90
CA PHE A 81 -3.65 6.89 -29.95
C PHE A 81 -5.05 6.60 -30.49
N ARG A 82 -5.25 5.41 -31.06
CA ARG A 82 -6.54 4.92 -31.56
C ARG A 82 -6.70 3.45 -31.19
N GLY A 83 -7.91 3.06 -30.84
CA GLY A 83 -8.26 1.66 -30.59
C GLY A 83 -9.75 1.41 -30.75
N THR A 84 -10.18 0.23 -30.32
CA THR A 84 -11.58 -0.19 -30.32
C THR A 84 -11.97 -0.76 -28.96
N VAL A 85 -13.23 -0.57 -28.58
CA VAL A 85 -13.81 -1.17 -27.37
C VAL A 85 -14.11 -2.65 -27.63
N THR A 86 -13.85 -3.50 -26.65
CA THR A 86 -14.24 -4.93 -26.63
C THR A 86 -14.81 -5.27 -25.26
N SER A 87 -16.00 -5.85 -25.22
CA SER A 87 -16.75 -6.18 -24.00
C SER A 87 -16.86 -5.00 -23.04
N GLY A 88 -17.11 -3.80 -23.58
CA GLY A 88 -17.22 -2.56 -22.81
C GLY A 88 -15.89 -2.03 -22.25
N VAL A 89 -14.74 -2.59 -22.63
CA VAL A 89 -13.40 -2.16 -22.19
C VAL A 89 -12.58 -1.66 -23.38
N GLY A 90 -11.91 -0.52 -23.22
CA GLY A 90 -10.88 -0.08 -24.15
C GLY A 90 -9.50 -0.18 -23.51
N ASP A 91 -8.57 -0.87 -24.18
CA ASP A 91 -7.18 -1.05 -23.75
C ASP A 91 -6.25 -0.17 -24.59
N PHE A 92 -5.49 0.67 -23.92
CA PHE A 92 -4.48 1.54 -24.52
C PHE A 92 -3.13 1.39 -23.82
N THR A 93 -2.85 0.20 -23.26
CA THR A 93 -1.61 -0.13 -22.55
C THR A 93 -0.36 0.21 -23.37
N ALA A 94 -0.41 0.01 -24.68
CA ALA A 94 0.68 0.32 -25.62
C ALA A 94 0.96 1.83 -25.82
N PHE A 95 0.17 2.72 -25.22
CA PHE A 95 0.37 4.17 -25.28
C PHE A 95 1.23 4.65 -24.10
N ASP A 96 2.54 4.76 -24.36
CA ASP A 96 3.52 5.35 -23.43
C ASP A 96 4.12 6.63 -24.05
N PRO A 97 3.44 7.79 -23.91
CA PRO A 97 3.94 9.06 -24.44
C PRO A 97 5.18 9.56 -23.68
N PRO A 98 6.07 10.33 -24.33
CA PRO A 98 7.22 10.92 -23.66
C PRO A 98 6.80 12.05 -22.70
N ASP A 99 5.74 12.77 -23.03
CA ASP A 99 5.12 13.83 -22.25
C ASP A 99 4.04 13.28 -21.30
N THR A 100 3.84 13.94 -20.16
CA THR A 100 2.90 13.48 -19.13
C THR A 100 1.45 13.94 -19.32
N GLY A 101 1.23 14.83 -20.29
CA GLY A 101 0.16 15.84 -20.31
C GLY A 101 -1.28 15.35 -20.15
N ASP A 102 -2.21 16.30 -20.13
CA ASP A 102 -3.62 16.02 -19.90
C ASP A 102 -4.23 15.29 -21.12
N PHE A 103 -4.30 13.96 -21.02
CA PHE A 103 -4.89 13.11 -22.04
C PHE A 103 -6.38 12.91 -21.78
N VAL A 104 -7.14 12.70 -22.85
CA VAL A 104 -8.57 12.41 -22.79
C VAL A 104 -8.90 11.26 -23.74
N VAL A 105 -9.74 10.33 -23.28
CA VAL A 105 -10.35 9.29 -24.12
C VAL A 105 -11.70 9.78 -24.63
N THR A 106 -11.92 9.67 -25.93
CA THR A 106 -13.24 9.84 -26.56
C THR A 106 -13.66 8.53 -27.20
N VAL A 107 -14.88 8.08 -26.91
CA VAL A 107 -15.52 6.90 -27.52
C VAL A 107 -16.67 7.39 -28.40
N ASP A 108 -16.69 6.94 -29.65
CA ASP A 108 -17.79 7.15 -30.59
C ASP A 108 -18.49 5.81 -30.83
N GLY A 109 -19.67 5.65 -30.25
CA GLY A 109 -20.47 4.43 -30.30
C GLY A 109 -21.94 4.70 -30.55
N ALA A 110 -22.74 3.62 -30.63
CA ALA A 110 -24.16 3.68 -30.92
C ALA A 110 -24.98 4.41 -29.84
N ALA A 111 -24.50 4.45 -28.60
CA ALA A 111 -25.13 5.20 -27.50
C ALA A 111 -24.77 6.70 -27.51
N GLY A 112 -23.88 7.13 -28.42
CA GLY A 112 -23.44 8.51 -28.59
C GLY A 112 -21.94 8.68 -28.41
N ILE A 113 -21.50 9.93 -28.28
CA ILE A 113 -20.10 10.28 -28.03
C ILE A 113 -19.91 10.45 -26.53
N GLY A 114 -18.96 9.70 -25.98
CA GLY A 114 -18.55 9.75 -24.59
C GLY A 114 -17.12 10.27 -24.45
N THR A 115 -16.85 11.01 -23.37
CA THR A 115 -15.51 11.56 -23.08
C THR A 115 -15.15 11.30 -21.63
N SER A 116 -13.91 10.86 -21.35
CA SER A 116 -13.39 10.70 -19.99
C SER A 116 -13.09 12.04 -19.34
N VAL A 117 -12.84 12.04 -18.03
CA VAL A 117 -12.07 13.14 -17.42
C VAL A 117 -10.65 13.17 -18.01
N PRO A 118 -9.93 14.31 -17.92
CA PRO A 118 -8.49 14.36 -18.18
C PRO A 118 -7.73 13.41 -17.25
N PHE A 119 -6.60 12.87 -17.72
CA PHE A 119 -5.71 12.01 -16.94
C PHE A 119 -4.26 12.14 -17.41
N GLY A 120 -3.31 11.86 -16.53
CA GLY A 120 -1.88 11.86 -16.86
C GLY A 120 -1.32 10.48 -17.24
N ILE A 121 -0.15 10.45 -17.88
CA ILE A 121 0.66 9.23 -18.00
C ILE A 121 2.12 9.56 -17.66
N GLY A 122 2.73 8.87 -16.70
CA GLY A 122 4.12 9.17 -16.35
C GLY A 122 4.86 8.07 -15.62
N ALA A 123 6.16 8.29 -15.40
CA ALA A 123 6.98 7.41 -14.59
C ALA A 123 6.38 7.30 -13.18
N TYR A 124 6.01 6.08 -12.81
CA TYR A 124 5.52 5.74 -11.48
C TYR A 124 4.37 6.62 -11.01
N TRP A 125 3.44 6.93 -11.91
CA TRP A 125 2.40 7.94 -11.69
C TRP A 125 1.61 7.73 -10.39
N ILE A 126 1.08 6.53 -10.18
CA ILE A 126 0.25 6.20 -9.00
C ILE A 126 1.06 6.34 -7.72
N ASP A 127 2.27 5.78 -7.69
CA ASP A 127 3.17 5.82 -6.55
C ASP A 127 3.54 7.27 -6.20
N ARG A 128 3.90 8.08 -7.21
CA ARG A 128 4.19 9.51 -7.08
C ARG A 128 3.05 10.29 -6.43
N VAL A 129 1.81 10.12 -6.91
CA VAL A 129 0.66 10.88 -6.39
C VAL A 129 0.16 10.35 -5.05
N SER A 130 0.61 9.16 -4.62
CA SER A 130 0.09 8.48 -3.44
C SER A 130 1.03 8.53 -2.24
N TYR A 131 2.35 8.42 -2.42
CA TYR A 131 3.29 8.26 -1.30
C TYR A 131 3.22 9.40 -0.30
N ARG A 132 3.23 10.65 -0.77
CA ARG A 132 3.11 11.81 0.12
C ARG A 132 1.78 11.79 0.87
N ARG A 133 0.67 11.49 0.18
CA ARG A 133 -0.66 11.43 0.81
C ARG A 133 -0.79 10.32 1.85
N ALA A 134 -0.16 9.17 1.61
CA ALA A 134 -0.07 8.09 2.58
C ALA A 134 0.65 8.54 3.86
N ILE A 135 1.80 9.22 3.72
CA ILE A 135 2.55 9.73 4.87
C ILE A 135 1.79 10.85 5.59
N GLU A 136 1.28 11.84 4.87
CA GLU A 136 0.47 12.94 5.46
C GLU A 136 -0.75 12.41 6.22
N PHE A 137 -1.46 11.42 5.67
CA PHE A 137 -2.57 10.77 6.36
C PHE A 137 -2.11 10.13 7.67
N MET A 138 -1.04 9.33 7.64
CA MET A 138 -0.53 8.64 8.82
C MET A 138 0.00 9.63 9.86
N SER A 139 0.65 10.72 9.45
CA SER A 139 1.08 11.81 10.34
C SER A 139 -0.09 12.53 10.99
N GLY A 140 -1.13 12.86 10.23
CA GLY A 140 -2.31 13.57 10.71
C GLY A 140 -3.26 12.71 11.57
N SER A 141 -3.29 11.39 11.36
CA SER A 141 -4.18 10.45 12.04
C SER A 141 -3.65 9.89 13.36
N ARG A 142 -2.43 10.24 13.77
CA ARG A 142 -1.85 9.76 15.05
C ARG A 142 -2.73 10.06 16.25
N CYS A 143 -2.73 9.14 17.22
CA CYS A 143 -3.34 9.39 18.51
C CYS A 143 -2.79 10.68 19.14
N TYR A 144 -3.62 11.36 19.92
CA TYR A 144 -3.28 12.60 20.62
C TYR A 144 -2.78 13.74 19.70
N LEU A 145 -3.05 13.64 18.39
CA LEU A 145 -2.59 14.59 17.37
C LEU A 145 -1.05 14.75 17.35
N GLY A 146 -0.31 13.69 17.70
CA GLY A 146 1.16 13.71 17.75
C GLY A 146 1.77 14.32 19.02
N ASP A 147 0.94 14.75 19.98
CA ASP A 147 1.36 15.28 21.27
C ASP A 147 1.17 14.21 22.36
N TYR A 148 2.23 13.46 22.65
CA TYR A 148 2.23 12.38 23.62
C TYR A 148 1.85 12.86 25.04
N THR A 149 2.09 14.12 25.36
CA THR A 149 1.81 14.66 26.70
C THR A 149 0.32 14.69 27.01
N ARG A 150 -0.54 14.74 25.99
CA ARG A 150 -2.01 14.72 26.14
C ARG A 150 -2.57 13.39 26.57
N MET A 151 -1.78 12.31 26.50
CA MET A 151 -2.19 11.02 27.04
C MET A 151 -2.59 11.10 28.53
N ALA A 152 -1.95 12.01 29.28
CA ALA A 152 -2.23 12.25 30.69
C ALA A 152 -3.51 13.09 30.95
N GLU A 153 -4.12 13.69 29.92
CA GLU A 153 -5.28 14.59 30.06
C GLU A 153 -6.64 13.86 30.12
N GLY A 154 -6.66 12.53 29.89
CA GLY A 154 -7.87 11.70 29.94
C GLY A 154 -7.73 10.48 30.85
N PRO A 155 -8.66 9.50 30.79
CA PRO A 155 -8.64 8.30 31.63
C PRO A 155 -7.45 7.33 31.38
N GLY A 156 -6.36 7.78 30.75
CA GLY A 156 -5.21 6.96 30.32
C GLY A 156 -5.50 6.15 29.05
N LEU A 157 -4.62 5.19 28.76
CA LEU A 157 -4.66 4.24 27.62
C LEU A 157 -5.82 3.22 27.68
N ALA A 158 -6.82 3.43 28.53
CA ALA A 158 -7.97 2.53 28.61
C ALA A 158 -8.75 2.58 27.29
N SER A 159 -8.52 1.58 26.44
CA SER A 159 -9.21 1.33 25.19
C SER A 159 -10.64 0.87 25.46
N ASP A 160 -11.50 1.76 25.92
CA ASP A 160 -12.94 1.52 25.91
C ASP A 160 -13.65 2.49 24.96
N GLU A 161 -14.94 2.26 24.73
CA GLU A 161 -15.80 3.09 23.87
C GLU A 161 -15.77 4.58 24.26
N TYR A 162 -15.28 4.91 25.47
CA TYR A 162 -15.23 6.24 26.07
C TYR A 162 -13.79 6.71 26.38
N GLY A 163 -12.77 6.09 25.77
CA GLY A 163 -11.36 6.49 25.89
C GLY A 163 -11.10 7.94 25.47
N HIS A 164 -9.86 8.40 25.62
CA HIS A 164 -9.49 9.78 25.29
C HIS A 164 -9.98 10.16 23.87
N ARG A 165 -10.69 11.28 23.72
CA ARG A 165 -11.37 11.64 22.45
C ARG A 165 -10.44 11.65 21.23
N LEU A 166 -9.17 12.00 21.44
CA LEU A 166 -8.12 12.05 20.42
C LEU A 166 -7.36 10.72 20.24
N CYS A 167 -7.79 9.64 20.87
CA CYS A 167 -7.29 8.27 20.66
C CYS A 167 -8.40 7.25 21.01
N MET A 168 -9.64 7.59 20.64
CA MET A 168 -10.78 6.74 20.98
C MET A 168 -10.66 5.42 20.23
N LYS A 169 -10.94 4.30 20.92
CA LYS A 169 -10.97 2.95 20.34
C LYS A 169 -9.65 2.44 19.75
N ALA A 170 -8.51 3.05 20.09
CA ALA A 170 -7.22 2.72 19.50
C ALA A 170 -6.06 2.83 20.50
N VAL A 171 -4.85 2.50 20.06
CA VAL A 171 -3.61 2.69 20.82
C VAL A 171 -2.70 3.72 20.17
N THR A 172 -2.44 3.60 18.87
CA THR A 172 -1.35 4.31 18.18
C THR A 172 -1.83 5.37 17.20
N TRP A 173 -2.82 5.04 16.37
CA TRP A 173 -3.52 5.94 15.44
C TRP A 173 -5.01 6.00 15.74
N ARG A 174 -5.65 7.13 15.50
CA ARG A 174 -7.06 7.35 15.85
C ARG A 174 -7.96 6.40 15.06
N ASP A 175 -8.89 5.75 15.76
CA ASP A 175 -9.77 4.68 15.23
C ASP A 175 -9.03 3.45 14.67
N GLY A 176 -7.76 3.28 15.03
CA GLY A 176 -7.03 2.03 14.83
C GLY A 176 -7.57 0.89 15.68
N ALA A 177 -7.20 -0.33 15.31
CA ALA A 177 -7.51 -1.57 16.01
C ALA A 177 -6.29 -2.48 15.94
N GLN A 178 -6.25 -3.55 16.73
CA GLN A 178 -5.13 -4.50 16.76
C GLN A 178 -4.77 -5.06 15.38
N TYR A 179 -5.76 -5.19 14.50
CA TYR A 179 -5.64 -5.66 13.12
C TYR A 179 -5.54 -4.54 12.09
N SER A 180 -5.26 -3.30 12.49
CA SER A 180 -5.16 -2.18 11.53
C SER A 180 -3.80 -2.07 10.86
N HIS A 181 -2.79 -2.82 11.31
CA HIS A 181 -1.53 -2.97 10.59
C HIS A 181 -0.83 -1.63 10.30
N GLU A 182 -0.71 -0.77 11.31
CA GLU A 182 -0.14 0.55 11.12
C GLU A 182 1.41 0.52 11.02
N ILE A 183 2.09 -0.14 11.96
CA ILE A 183 3.56 -0.14 11.99
C ILE A 183 4.15 -1.04 10.90
N ASP A 184 3.58 -2.23 10.69
CA ASP A 184 4.03 -3.18 9.68
C ASP A 184 3.92 -2.63 8.27
N THR A 185 2.84 -1.92 7.93
CA THR A 185 2.69 -1.33 6.58
C THR A 185 3.62 -0.13 6.36
N LEU A 186 3.92 0.67 7.40
CA LEU A 186 4.94 1.72 7.34
C LEU A 186 6.35 1.14 7.19
N VAL A 187 6.66 0.07 7.93
CA VAL A 187 7.91 -0.68 7.78
C VAL A 187 8.02 -1.23 6.36
N ASP A 188 6.97 -1.86 5.85
CA ASP A 188 6.96 -2.45 4.51
C ASP A 188 7.18 -1.41 3.40
N MET A 189 6.55 -0.23 3.51
CA MET A 189 6.80 0.89 2.60
C MET A 189 8.27 1.34 2.64
N TYR A 190 8.84 1.52 3.84
CA TYR A 190 10.25 1.90 3.98
C TYR A 190 11.21 0.83 3.43
N LEU A 191 10.98 -0.44 3.74
CA LEU A 191 11.83 -1.54 3.28
C LEU A 191 11.75 -1.71 1.76
N ALA A 192 10.58 -1.51 1.15
CA ALA A 192 10.40 -1.64 -0.29
C ALA A 192 11.05 -0.49 -1.08
N ASN A 193 11.07 0.72 -0.53
CA ASN A 193 11.52 1.90 -1.26
C ASN A 193 12.12 2.99 -0.35
N PRO A 194 13.29 2.74 0.28
CA PRO A 194 13.85 3.64 1.28
C PRO A 194 14.13 5.04 0.71
N SER A 195 14.70 5.13 -0.51
CA SER A 195 15.02 6.42 -1.12
C SER A 195 13.79 7.29 -1.41
N ALA A 196 12.60 6.72 -1.61
CA ALA A 196 11.39 7.53 -1.76
C ALA A 196 10.97 8.14 -0.43
N PHE A 197 10.92 7.33 0.63
CA PHE A 197 10.40 7.78 1.93
C PHE A 197 11.39 8.61 2.73
N GLU A 198 12.69 8.50 2.47
CA GLU A 198 13.72 9.41 2.99
C GLU A 198 13.54 10.86 2.50
N GLN A 199 12.89 11.06 1.36
CA GLN A 199 12.65 12.39 0.77
C GLN A 199 11.34 13.03 1.23
N ILE A 200 10.44 12.28 1.89
CA ILE A 200 9.12 12.77 2.28
C ILE A 200 9.18 13.32 3.71
N THR A 201 8.90 14.61 3.83
CA THR A 201 8.72 15.32 5.11
C THR A 201 7.29 15.85 5.21
N VAL A 202 6.82 16.03 6.45
CA VAL A 202 5.54 16.68 6.77
C VAL A 202 5.85 17.81 7.75
N ASP A 203 5.96 19.03 7.22
CA ASP A 203 6.55 20.17 7.93
C ASP A 203 5.77 20.59 9.21
N ASP A 204 4.48 20.31 9.27
CA ASP A 204 3.59 20.62 10.38
C ASP A 204 3.31 19.43 11.32
N ALA A 205 4.00 18.30 11.12
CA ALA A 205 3.85 17.13 11.97
C ALA A 205 4.41 17.39 13.39
N VAL A 206 3.55 17.21 14.40
CA VAL A 206 3.93 17.37 15.81
C VAL A 206 4.47 16.06 16.37
N TYR A 207 5.60 16.10 17.09
CA TYR A 207 6.14 14.97 17.86
C TYR A 207 6.61 15.49 19.22
N GLU A 208 5.70 15.58 20.17
CA GLU A 208 5.98 16.16 21.49
C GLU A 208 5.87 15.12 22.60
N GLY A 209 6.77 15.17 23.57
CA GLY A 209 6.66 14.40 24.82
C GLY A 209 7.03 12.92 24.75
N LEU A 210 7.46 12.39 23.59
CA LEU A 210 7.92 11.01 23.46
C LEU A 210 9.13 10.74 24.39
N PRO A 211 9.29 9.51 24.92
CA PRO A 211 10.40 9.14 25.79
C PRO A 211 11.79 9.35 25.18
N VAL A 212 11.90 9.16 23.87
CA VAL A 212 13.13 9.32 23.09
C VAL A 212 12.91 10.38 22.01
N THR A 213 13.88 11.28 21.85
CA THR A 213 13.87 12.29 20.77
C THR A 213 14.77 11.81 19.64
N LEU A 214 14.23 11.77 18.43
CA LEU A 214 14.97 11.40 17.22
C LEU A 214 15.75 12.59 16.64
N PRO A 215 16.80 12.35 15.82
CA PRO A 215 17.46 13.41 15.05
C PRO A 215 16.48 14.26 14.23
N GLU A 216 16.79 15.54 14.02
CA GLU A 216 15.90 16.49 13.31
C GLU A 216 15.68 16.12 11.83
N ASP A 217 16.69 15.54 11.20
CA ASP A 217 16.69 15.06 9.82
C ASP A 217 16.11 13.65 9.63
N THR A 218 15.53 13.06 10.68
CA THR A 218 14.86 11.75 10.57
C THR A 218 13.68 11.82 9.59
N PRO A 219 13.62 10.92 8.58
CA PRO A 219 12.50 10.83 7.65
C PRO A 219 11.16 10.65 8.36
N GLU A 220 10.08 11.22 7.81
CA GLU A 220 8.77 11.20 8.47
C GLU A 220 8.26 9.77 8.70
N ILE A 221 8.45 8.86 7.74
CA ILE A 221 8.06 7.45 7.90
C ILE A 221 8.73 6.79 9.12
N VAL A 222 9.99 7.15 9.41
CA VAL A 222 10.75 6.60 10.53
C VAL A 222 10.24 7.21 11.85
N ARG A 223 9.86 8.49 11.85
CA ARG A 223 9.20 9.12 12.99
C ARG A 223 7.84 8.48 13.29
N LEU A 224 7.07 8.13 12.26
CA LEU A 224 5.79 7.43 12.41
C LEU A 224 5.96 6.02 12.99
N ILE A 225 6.95 5.26 12.51
CA ILE A 225 7.31 3.94 13.06
C ILE A 225 7.68 4.08 14.54
N HIS A 226 8.55 5.03 14.88
CA HIS A 226 8.97 5.29 16.26
C HIS A 226 7.79 5.70 17.16
N TRP A 227 6.91 6.56 16.68
CA TRP A 227 5.68 6.94 17.38
C TRP A 227 4.85 5.70 17.75
N GLY A 228 4.53 4.85 16.77
CA GLY A 228 3.76 3.64 17.00
C GLY A 228 4.43 2.73 18.04
N VAL A 229 5.74 2.53 17.94
CA VAL A 229 6.51 1.69 18.86
C VAL A 229 6.44 2.21 20.29
N GLU A 230 6.67 3.50 20.52
CA GLU A 230 6.62 4.06 21.88
C GLU A 230 5.24 3.92 22.52
N LEU A 231 4.16 4.16 21.77
CA LEU A 231 2.79 4.02 22.29
C LEU A 231 2.43 2.56 22.59
N LEU A 232 2.86 1.60 21.76
CA LEU A 232 2.66 0.17 22.05
C LEU A 232 3.46 -0.29 23.29
N LEU A 233 4.67 0.25 23.49
CA LEU A 233 5.47 -0.06 24.67
C LEU A 233 4.89 0.55 25.95
N ASP A 234 4.40 1.79 25.91
CA ASP A 234 3.76 2.43 27.07
C ASP A 234 2.45 1.73 27.45
N ALA A 235 1.70 1.25 26.45
CA ALA A 235 0.51 0.44 26.64
C ALA A 235 0.79 -1.00 27.12
N ASP A 236 2.07 -1.42 27.15
CA ASP A 236 2.49 -2.73 27.61
C ASP A 236 1.71 -3.86 26.89
N VAL A 237 1.50 -3.71 25.58
CA VAL A 237 0.54 -4.50 24.79
C VAL A 237 0.81 -6.01 24.87
N ASN A 238 -0.25 -6.80 24.98
CA ASN A 238 -0.17 -8.28 25.01
C ASN A 238 -1.06 -8.95 23.97
N ASP A 239 -1.89 -8.18 23.25
CA ASP A 239 -2.64 -8.67 22.10
C ASP A 239 -1.69 -9.22 21.00
N PRO A 240 -1.99 -10.40 20.41
CA PRO A 240 -1.11 -11.02 19.41
C PRO A 240 -0.86 -10.12 18.20
N GLN A 241 -1.88 -9.47 17.65
CA GLN A 241 -1.73 -8.66 16.43
C GLN A 241 -0.98 -7.34 16.70
N LEU A 242 -1.04 -6.81 17.92
CA LEU A 242 -0.19 -5.69 18.32
C LEU A 242 1.28 -6.11 18.57
N LYS A 243 1.52 -7.32 19.08
CA LYS A 243 2.88 -7.90 19.18
C LYS A 243 3.50 -8.09 17.79
N GLU A 244 2.72 -8.50 16.80
CA GLU A 244 3.15 -8.65 15.40
C GLU A 244 3.64 -7.32 14.78
N GLN A 245 2.97 -6.21 15.12
CA GLN A 245 3.41 -4.87 14.70
C GLN A 245 4.77 -4.47 15.32
N LEU A 246 4.98 -4.75 16.61
CA LEU A 246 6.30 -4.57 17.24
C LEU A 246 7.36 -5.51 16.64
N ALA A 247 7.00 -6.74 16.25
CA ALA A 247 7.89 -7.69 15.59
C ALA A 247 8.44 -7.13 14.27
N SER A 248 7.58 -6.43 13.51
CA SER A 248 7.98 -5.75 12.27
C SER A 248 9.04 -4.68 12.51
N PHE A 249 8.90 -3.89 13.57
CA PHE A 249 9.92 -2.91 13.97
C PHE A 249 11.25 -3.57 14.38
N VAL A 250 11.24 -4.56 15.28
CA VAL A 250 12.50 -5.17 15.73
C VAL A 250 13.20 -5.93 14.61
N TYR A 251 12.46 -6.49 13.65
CA TYR A 251 13.03 -7.07 12.44
C TYR A 251 13.73 -6.01 11.59
N ALA A 252 13.04 -4.89 11.32
CA ALA A 252 13.54 -3.80 10.47
C ALA A 252 14.61 -2.91 11.13
N TYR A 253 14.80 -3.00 12.45
CA TYR A 253 15.70 -2.13 13.20
C TYR A 253 17.12 -1.94 12.62
N PRO A 254 17.81 -2.96 12.06
CA PRO A 254 19.11 -2.74 11.42
C PRO A 254 19.11 -1.61 10.38
N TYR A 255 18.02 -1.47 9.61
CA TYR A 255 17.83 -0.45 8.58
C TYR A 255 17.33 0.90 9.13
N LEU A 256 16.92 0.94 10.40
CA LEU A 256 16.44 2.12 11.11
C LEU A 256 17.44 2.65 12.14
N SER A 257 18.53 1.90 12.39
CA SER A 257 19.48 2.14 13.48
C SER A 257 20.27 3.44 13.37
N ALA A 258 20.33 4.05 12.18
CA ALA A 258 20.90 5.37 11.98
C ALA A 258 20.03 6.49 12.60
N TYR A 259 18.73 6.25 12.74
CA TYR A 259 17.74 7.23 13.18
C TYR A 259 17.21 6.92 14.58
N ILE A 260 16.85 5.67 14.84
CA ILE A 260 16.22 5.24 16.09
C ILE A 260 17.29 4.68 17.03
N PRO A 261 17.44 5.24 18.24
CA PRO A 261 18.41 4.73 19.21
C PRO A 261 18.17 3.27 19.63
N VAL A 262 19.26 2.56 19.91
CA VAL A 262 19.24 1.13 20.28
C VAL A 262 18.41 0.82 21.52
N GLU A 263 18.27 1.77 22.45
CA GLU A 263 17.44 1.60 23.65
C GLU A 263 15.94 1.41 23.34
N VAL A 264 15.43 1.95 22.23
CA VAL A 264 14.05 1.71 21.79
C VAL A 264 13.91 0.27 21.28
N TYR A 265 14.87 -0.18 20.49
CA TYR A 265 14.96 -1.55 20.00
C TYR A 265 15.03 -2.57 21.13
N GLU A 266 15.92 -2.35 22.11
CA GLU A 266 16.10 -3.25 23.24
C GLU A 266 14.82 -3.38 24.08
N ARG A 267 14.11 -2.27 24.34
CA ARG A 267 12.81 -2.32 25.02
C ARG A 267 11.77 -3.14 24.26
N ALA A 268 11.64 -2.91 22.95
CA ALA A 268 10.67 -3.66 22.12
C ALA A 268 11.03 -5.14 22.01
N ARG A 269 12.31 -5.45 21.77
CA ARG A 269 12.84 -6.82 21.70
C ARG A 269 12.58 -7.57 23.01
N ASP A 270 12.92 -6.96 24.15
CA ASP A 270 12.79 -7.60 25.46
C ASP A 270 11.33 -7.83 25.84
N HIS A 271 10.46 -6.87 25.52
CA HIS A 271 9.00 -7.01 25.67
C HIS A 271 8.46 -8.20 24.86
N LEU A 272 8.83 -8.29 23.58
CA LEU A 272 8.38 -9.35 22.70
C LEU A 272 8.87 -10.72 23.15
N PHE A 273 10.16 -10.86 23.47
CA PHE A 273 10.68 -12.14 23.95
C PHE A 273 10.04 -12.60 25.26
N ALA A 274 9.63 -11.68 26.12
CA ALA A 274 8.95 -12.00 27.38
C ALA A 274 7.48 -12.43 27.17
N THR A 275 6.80 -11.88 26.17
CA THR A 275 5.33 -12.00 26.01
C THR A 275 4.88 -12.81 24.79
N TRP A 276 5.77 -13.23 23.89
CA TRP A 276 5.40 -13.90 22.63
C TRP A 276 4.52 -15.13 22.85
N GLY A 277 4.86 -15.95 23.86
CA GLY A 277 4.13 -17.16 24.21
C GLY A 277 3.12 -17.01 25.35
N ASP A 278 2.74 -15.78 25.71
CA ASP A 278 1.77 -15.54 26.77
C ASP A 278 0.34 -15.78 26.29
N ALA A 279 -0.33 -16.78 26.85
CA ALA A 279 -1.69 -17.15 26.49
C ALA A 279 -2.74 -16.12 26.91
N ALA A 280 -2.45 -15.24 27.88
CA ALA A 280 -3.43 -14.31 28.44
C ALA A 280 -3.97 -13.32 27.41
N GLY A 281 -3.10 -12.69 26.61
CA GLY A 281 -3.50 -11.72 25.58
C GLY A 281 -4.37 -10.57 26.11
N ASP A 282 -4.16 -10.14 27.36
CA ASP A 282 -5.12 -9.42 28.18
C ASP A 282 -5.00 -7.88 28.14
N ARG A 283 -4.09 -7.34 27.34
CA ARG A 283 -3.81 -5.91 27.24
C ARG A 283 -4.14 -5.38 25.85
N TYR A 284 -5.23 -4.61 25.84
CA TYR A 284 -6.09 -4.17 24.73
C TYR A 284 -7.18 -5.18 24.34
N TYR A 285 -8.45 -4.75 24.42
CA TYR A 285 -9.63 -5.57 24.06
C TYR A 285 -10.69 -4.68 23.39
N TRP A 286 -10.41 -4.23 22.18
CA TRP A 286 -11.41 -3.58 21.33
C TRP A 286 -11.67 -4.46 20.12
N GLN A 287 -12.95 -4.76 19.84
CA GLN A 287 -13.36 -5.55 18.67
C GLN A 287 -12.68 -6.93 18.54
N ALA A 288 -12.30 -7.53 19.68
CA ALA A 288 -11.88 -8.92 19.76
C ALA A 288 -13.12 -9.82 19.86
N PHE A 289 -13.68 -10.21 18.71
CA PHE A 289 -14.92 -11.00 18.65
C PHE A 289 -14.65 -12.49 18.54
N THR A 290 -13.46 -12.87 18.10
CA THR A 290 -13.09 -14.25 17.86
C THR A 290 -12.37 -14.80 19.09
N PRO A 291 -12.85 -15.86 19.74
CA PRO A 291 -12.11 -16.43 20.88
C PRO A 291 -10.74 -16.98 20.42
N HIS A 292 -9.67 -16.45 21.01
CA HIS A 292 -8.28 -16.86 20.75
C HIS A 292 -7.43 -16.65 22.00
N THR A 293 -6.23 -17.23 22.03
CA THR A 293 -5.23 -16.95 23.08
C THR A 293 -4.18 -15.97 22.54
N GLY A 294 -3.43 -15.33 23.44
CA GLY A 294 -2.31 -14.45 23.07
C GLY A 294 -1.04 -15.17 22.62
N ASP A 295 -0.99 -16.51 22.66
CA ASP A 295 0.23 -17.30 22.39
C ASP A 295 0.54 -17.38 20.88
N LEU A 296 1.55 -16.63 20.44
CA LEU A 296 1.97 -16.59 19.04
C LEU A 296 2.76 -17.83 18.59
N PHE A 297 3.09 -18.76 19.50
CA PHE A 297 3.65 -20.07 19.13
C PHE A 297 2.58 -21.11 18.80
N GLN A 298 1.30 -20.83 19.05
CA GLN A 298 0.22 -21.75 18.71
C GLN A 298 -0.09 -21.71 17.21
N THR A 299 -0.68 -22.79 16.71
CA THR A 299 -1.35 -22.78 15.41
C THR A 299 -2.76 -22.18 15.57
N TYR A 300 -2.99 -21.03 14.96
CA TYR A 300 -4.28 -20.38 14.86
C TYR A 300 -5.11 -21.07 13.79
N THR A 301 -6.19 -21.73 14.21
CA THR A 301 -7.11 -22.45 13.32
C THR A 301 -8.41 -21.70 13.08
N GLN A 302 -8.56 -20.51 13.67
CA GLN A 302 -9.72 -19.66 13.51
C GLN A 302 -9.51 -18.73 12.31
N VAL A 303 -10.58 -18.50 11.55
CA VAL A 303 -10.68 -17.36 10.64
C VAL A 303 -11.50 -16.31 11.37
N GLY A 304 -10.94 -15.12 11.60
CA GLY A 304 -11.64 -14.09 12.36
C GLY A 304 -12.75 -13.39 11.57
N THR A 305 -13.23 -12.27 12.09
CA THR A 305 -14.43 -11.63 11.54
C THR A 305 -14.17 -10.93 10.20
N GLY A 306 -15.24 -10.69 9.44
CA GLY A 306 -15.18 -9.89 8.21
C GLY A 306 -14.73 -8.44 8.41
N LYS A 307 -14.53 -7.98 9.66
CA LYS A 307 -13.96 -6.68 9.97
C LYS A 307 -12.45 -6.61 9.73
N GLY A 308 -11.74 -7.74 9.86
CA GLY A 308 -10.27 -7.82 9.69
C GLY A 308 -9.52 -8.49 10.85
N GLU A 309 -10.21 -8.80 11.95
CA GLU A 309 -9.62 -9.53 13.08
C GLU A 309 -9.13 -10.92 12.63
N LEU A 310 -7.96 -11.37 13.12
CA LEU A 310 -7.35 -12.68 12.85
C LEU A 310 -7.44 -13.10 11.37
N ALA A 311 -6.84 -12.29 10.51
CA ALA A 311 -6.64 -12.65 9.11
C ALA A 311 -5.94 -14.02 9.00
N PRO A 312 -6.37 -14.91 8.09
CA PRO A 312 -5.69 -16.20 7.93
C PRO A 312 -4.18 -16.01 7.73
N GLY A 313 -3.38 -16.65 8.58
CA GLY A 313 -1.92 -16.58 8.50
C GLY A 313 -1.26 -15.35 9.10
N HIS A 314 -1.98 -14.54 9.89
CA HIS A 314 -1.42 -13.37 10.59
C HIS A 314 -0.13 -13.68 11.38
N SER A 315 -0.01 -14.87 11.96
CA SER A 315 1.17 -15.26 12.73
C SER A 315 2.34 -15.85 11.92
N VAL A 316 2.20 -16.07 10.60
CA VAL A 316 3.27 -16.71 9.77
C VAL A 316 4.49 -15.81 9.69
N TRP A 317 4.35 -14.65 9.05
CA TRP A 317 5.47 -13.74 8.82
C TRP A 317 6.04 -13.15 10.13
N PRO A 318 5.23 -12.78 11.14
CA PRO A 318 5.76 -12.33 12.43
C PRO A 318 6.61 -13.37 13.15
N ASN A 319 6.29 -14.66 13.07
CA ASN A 319 7.16 -15.70 13.61
C ASN A 319 8.45 -15.85 12.82
N VAL A 320 8.44 -15.68 11.49
CA VAL A 320 9.68 -15.63 10.68
C VAL A 320 10.54 -14.43 11.07
N MET A 321 9.93 -13.26 11.24
CA MET A 321 10.62 -12.05 11.69
C MET A 321 11.27 -12.25 13.06
N MET A 322 10.55 -12.84 14.02
CA MET A 322 11.11 -13.12 15.34
C MET A 322 12.16 -14.22 15.34
N TYR A 323 12.11 -15.18 14.40
CA TYR A 323 13.19 -16.14 14.18
C TYR A 323 14.49 -15.44 13.78
N GLU A 324 14.43 -14.54 12.79
CA GLU A 324 15.59 -13.75 12.35
C GLU A 324 16.15 -12.87 13.45
N VAL A 325 15.27 -12.24 14.24
CA VAL A 325 15.68 -11.46 15.42
C VAL A 325 16.34 -12.37 16.46
N ALA A 326 15.77 -13.54 16.76
CA ALA A 326 16.33 -14.48 17.73
C ALA A 326 17.70 -15.02 17.30
N LEU A 327 17.91 -15.29 16.01
CA LEU A 327 19.22 -15.65 15.45
C LEU A 327 20.24 -14.53 15.63
N ARG A 328 19.85 -13.29 15.28
CA ARG A 328 20.71 -12.10 15.43
C ARG A 328 21.13 -11.87 16.89
N GLU A 329 20.23 -12.17 17.82
CA GLU A 329 20.45 -12.05 19.27
C GLU A 329 21.15 -13.28 19.89
N GLY A 330 21.44 -14.31 19.09
CA GLY A 330 22.16 -15.51 19.54
C GLY A 330 21.37 -16.36 20.53
N ARG A 331 20.04 -16.41 20.41
CA ARG A 331 19.18 -17.17 21.32
C ARG A 331 19.11 -18.66 20.95
N ASP A 332 19.20 -19.52 21.96
CA ASP A 332 19.10 -20.98 21.79
C ASP A 332 17.69 -21.46 21.40
N ASP A 333 16.66 -20.63 21.60
CA ASP A 333 15.25 -20.95 21.30
C ASP A 333 14.76 -20.39 19.95
N ALA A 334 15.64 -19.87 19.10
CA ALA A 334 15.27 -19.29 17.80
C ALA A 334 14.38 -20.24 16.97
N GLU A 335 14.72 -21.52 16.89
CA GLU A 335 13.98 -22.52 16.10
C GLU A 335 12.50 -22.65 16.51
N ARG A 336 12.14 -22.27 17.76
CA ARG A 336 10.76 -22.29 18.23
C ARG A 336 9.87 -21.37 17.39
N TYR A 337 10.37 -20.20 17.01
CA TYR A 337 9.67 -19.23 16.17
C TYR A 337 9.48 -19.76 14.75
N LEU A 338 10.55 -20.28 14.14
CA LEU A 338 10.47 -20.87 12.80
C LEU A 338 9.51 -22.07 12.75
N SER A 339 9.50 -22.91 13.80
CA SER A 339 8.55 -24.02 13.89
C SER A 339 7.10 -23.52 13.94
N ALA A 340 6.80 -22.47 14.70
CA ALA A 340 5.46 -21.90 14.74
C ALA A 340 5.02 -21.35 13.37
N ALA A 341 5.92 -20.69 12.63
CA ALA A 341 5.65 -20.25 11.26
C ALA A 341 5.36 -21.43 10.32
N ARG A 342 6.16 -22.52 10.40
CA ARG A 342 5.95 -23.76 9.63
C ARG A 342 4.61 -24.40 9.94
N ASP A 343 4.29 -24.57 11.22
CA ASP A 343 3.07 -25.22 11.67
C ASP A 343 1.84 -24.42 11.25
N GLN A 344 1.89 -23.09 11.35
CA GLN A 344 0.84 -22.20 10.85
C GLN A 344 0.69 -22.31 9.32
N ALA A 345 1.78 -22.18 8.56
CA ALA A 345 1.73 -22.25 7.10
C ALA A 345 1.23 -23.62 6.60
N ALA A 346 1.67 -24.71 7.21
CA ALA A 346 1.21 -26.06 6.89
C ALA A 346 -0.28 -26.24 7.19
N TRP A 347 -0.77 -25.68 8.30
CA TRP A 347 -2.20 -25.69 8.61
C TRP A 347 -3.01 -24.94 7.56
N LEU A 348 -2.57 -23.75 7.13
CA LEU A 348 -3.27 -22.95 6.12
C LEU A 348 -3.40 -23.72 4.80
N VAL A 349 -2.26 -24.21 4.27
CA VAL A 349 -2.20 -24.95 3.00
C VAL A 349 -3.03 -26.23 3.05
N GLY A 350 -3.04 -26.93 4.20
CA GLY A 350 -3.74 -28.20 4.34
C GLY A 350 -5.23 -28.11 4.69
N ASN A 351 -5.73 -26.96 5.15
CA ASN A 351 -7.07 -26.88 5.78
C ASN A 351 -7.96 -25.73 5.29
N LEU A 352 -7.42 -24.66 4.68
CA LEU A 352 -8.27 -23.60 4.15
C LEU A 352 -8.99 -24.06 2.88
N ASP A 353 -10.32 -23.90 2.87
CA ASP A 353 -11.14 -24.11 1.68
C ASP A 353 -11.19 -22.81 0.86
N LEU A 354 -10.45 -22.76 -0.25
CA LEU A 354 -10.41 -21.58 -1.11
C LEU A 354 -11.72 -21.31 -1.86
N ASP A 355 -12.62 -22.30 -1.97
CA ASP A 355 -13.96 -22.08 -2.52
C ASP A 355 -14.82 -21.22 -1.56
N ASP A 356 -14.51 -21.22 -0.25
CA ASP A 356 -15.14 -20.31 0.70
C ASP A 356 -14.68 -18.86 0.45
N PRO A 357 -15.57 -17.96 0.02
CA PRO A 357 -15.21 -16.57 -0.22
C PRO A 357 -14.73 -15.84 1.05
N LEU A 358 -14.98 -16.38 2.25
CA LEU A 358 -14.47 -15.83 3.50
C LEU A 358 -12.93 -15.79 3.52
N VAL A 359 -12.25 -16.76 2.91
CA VAL A 359 -10.78 -16.86 2.93
C VAL A 359 -10.09 -16.17 1.75
N THR A 360 -10.86 -15.72 0.75
CA THR A 360 -10.37 -15.13 -0.51
C THR A 360 -10.84 -13.70 -0.77
N LYS A 361 -11.84 -13.19 -0.03
CA LYS A 361 -12.25 -11.78 0.00
C LYS A 361 -12.89 -11.33 1.33
N GLY A 362 -13.15 -12.25 2.26
CA GLY A 362 -14.11 -12.05 3.34
C GLY A 362 -13.84 -10.98 4.40
N GLN A 363 -12.65 -10.38 4.40
CA GLN A 363 -12.28 -9.32 5.34
C GLN A 363 -12.21 -7.97 4.64
N ARG A 364 -12.79 -6.93 5.26
CA ARG A 364 -12.85 -5.57 4.68
C ARG A 364 -11.52 -4.83 4.57
N GLN A 365 -10.40 -5.39 5.05
CA GLN A 365 -9.06 -4.79 4.90
C GLN A 365 -7.87 -5.78 5.04
N SER A 366 -7.86 -6.72 6.00
CA SER A 366 -6.64 -7.49 6.36
C SER A 366 -6.29 -8.65 5.43
N GLU A 367 -7.02 -8.82 4.34
CA GLU A 367 -6.94 -10.05 3.55
C GLU A 367 -5.58 -10.25 2.87
N TYR A 368 -4.83 -9.16 2.67
CA TYR A 368 -3.48 -9.21 2.10
C TYR A 368 -2.50 -10.06 2.92
N VAL A 369 -2.75 -10.23 4.22
CA VAL A 369 -1.85 -10.91 5.17
C VAL A 369 -1.56 -12.35 4.76
N LEU A 370 -2.57 -13.09 4.29
CA LEU A 370 -2.43 -14.52 3.95
C LEU A 370 -1.36 -14.75 2.88
N ILE A 371 -1.56 -14.17 1.70
CA ILE A 371 -0.71 -14.44 0.54
C ILE A 371 0.65 -13.75 0.69
N THR A 372 0.70 -12.53 1.24
CA THR A 372 1.97 -11.83 1.47
C THR A 372 2.83 -12.57 2.50
N GLY A 373 2.24 -13.06 3.59
CA GLY A 373 2.96 -13.82 4.61
C GLY A 373 3.49 -15.18 4.11
N LEU A 374 2.67 -15.94 3.38
CA LEU A 374 3.10 -17.21 2.77
C LEU A 374 4.21 -17.01 1.72
N THR A 375 4.07 -15.99 0.87
CA THR A 375 5.07 -15.66 -0.15
C THR A 375 6.41 -15.32 0.48
N ARG A 376 6.41 -14.41 1.47
CA ARG A 376 7.64 -14.01 2.15
C ARG A 376 8.32 -15.16 2.88
N PHE A 377 7.53 -16.06 3.49
CA PHE A 377 8.11 -17.23 4.14
C PHE A 377 8.77 -18.18 3.13
N ALA A 378 8.09 -18.46 2.01
CA ALA A 378 8.62 -19.30 0.94
C ALA A 378 9.90 -18.72 0.31
N GLU A 379 10.00 -17.39 0.18
CA GLU A 379 11.19 -16.73 -0.37
C GLU A 379 12.35 -16.64 0.63
N ALA A 380 12.08 -16.29 1.90
CA ALA A 380 13.12 -16.10 2.90
C ALA A 380 13.73 -17.44 3.38
N HIS A 381 12.91 -18.48 3.45
CA HIS A 381 13.30 -19.80 3.97
C HIS A 381 12.78 -20.95 3.11
N PRO A 382 13.18 -21.04 1.82
CA PRO A 382 12.61 -22.01 0.88
C PRO A 382 12.83 -23.48 1.29
N GLU A 383 13.91 -23.78 2.02
CA GLU A 383 14.20 -25.14 2.50
C GLU A 383 13.39 -25.52 3.75
N GLN A 384 12.84 -24.53 4.47
CA GLN A 384 12.11 -24.73 5.71
C GLN A 384 10.61 -24.45 5.57
N ALA A 385 10.21 -23.67 4.56
CA ALA A 385 8.82 -23.43 4.24
C ALA A 385 8.09 -24.75 3.90
N PRO A 386 6.85 -24.96 4.38
CA PRO A 386 6.07 -26.15 4.04
C PRO A 386 5.90 -26.34 2.53
N ASP A 387 5.99 -27.59 2.08
CA ASP A 387 5.64 -27.96 0.70
C ASP A 387 4.20 -27.53 0.37
N GLY A 388 3.95 -27.18 -0.89
CA GLY A 388 2.60 -26.88 -1.40
C GLY A 388 2.15 -25.42 -1.27
N ILE A 389 2.96 -24.51 -0.70
CA ILE A 389 2.64 -23.07 -0.68
C ILE A 389 2.42 -22.54 -2.10
N GLU A 390 3.33 -22.85 -3.03
CA GLU A 390 3.22 -22.37 -4.42
C GLU A 390 1.96 -22.90 -5.11
N ASP A 391 1.59 -24.17 -4.89
CA ASP A 391 0.36 -24.77 -5.42
C ASP A 391 -0.89 -24.12 -4.82
N PHE A 392 -0.90 -23.87 -3.49
CA PHE A 392 -1.97 -23.16 -2.81
C PHE A 392 -2.16 -21.74 -3.36
N VAL A 393 -1.06 -21.00 -3.55
CA VAL A 393 -1.08 -19.65 -4.14
C VAL A 393 -1.56 -19.69 -5.59
N ARG A 394 -1.17 -20.71 -6.36
CA ARG A 394 -1.65 -20.92 -7.74
C ARG A 394 -3.16 -21.19 -7.77
N ASP A 395 -3.69 -21.97 -6.85
CA ASP A 395 -5.13 -22.24 -6.76
C ASP A 395 -5.92 -21.01 -6.31
N TRP A 396 -5.38 -20.25 -5.35
CA TRP A 396 -5.92 -18.94 -4.98
C TRP A 396 -5.95 -17.99 -6.19
N ALA A 397 -4.86 -17.92 -6.96
CA ALA A 397 -4.74 -17.08 -8.14
C ALA A 397 -5.76 -17.43 -9.23
N ARG A 398 -6.07 -18.73 -9.42
CA ARG A 398 -7.12 -19.19 -10.34
C ARG A 398 -8.49 -18.68 -9.93
N ILE A 399 -8.84 -18.77 -8.65
CA ILE A 399 -10.12 -18.30 -8.11
C ILE A 399 -10.23 -16.78 -8.24
N VAL A 400 -9.19 -16.05 -7.86
CA VAL A 400 -9.13 -14.59 -8.00
C VAL A 400 -9.28 -14.17 -9.46
N THR A 401 -8.57 -14.83 -10.38
CA THR A 401 -8.67 -14.56 -11.82
C THR A 401 -10.08 -14.81 -12.32
N HIS A 402 -10.70 -15.94 -11.96
CA HIS A 402 -12.07 -16.26 -12.33
C HIS A 402 -13.08 -15.23 -11.80
N ARG A 403 -12.95 -14.84 -10.53
CA ARG A 403 -13.85 -13.85 -9.91
C ARG A 403 -13.65 -12.44 -10.45
N SER A 404 -12.50 -12.17 -11.08
CA SER A 404 -12.16 -10.91 -11.74
C SER A 404 -12.46 -10.90 -13.24
N ASP A 405 -12.95 -12.00 -13.82
CA ASP A 405 -13.38 -12.05 -15.23
C ASP A 405 -14.73 -11.34 -15.40
N ASN A 406 -14.68 -10.01 -15.45
CA ASN A 406 -15.83 -9.14 -15.60
C ASN A 406 -15.41 -7.76 -16.15
N LEU A 407 -16.41 -6.91 -16.42
CA LEU A 407 -16.28 -5.57 -17.00
C LEU A 407 -15.24 -4.64 -16.32
N TRP A 408 -14.95 -4.85 -15.04
CA TRP A 408 -14.09 -3.98 -14.23
C TRP A 408 -12.75 -4.59 -13.88
N ASP A 409 -12.50 -5.85 -14.29
CA ASP A 409 -11.41 -6.65 -13.73
C ASP A 409 -11.44 -6.71 -12.18
N PHE A 410 -12.62 -6.49 -11.59
CA PHE A 410 -12.79 -6.35 -10.14
C PHE A 410 -13.00 -7.71 -9.51
N ARG A 411 -12.27 -8.03 -8.44
CA ARG A 411 -12.41 -9.31 -7.78
C ARG A 411 -13.70 -9.35 -6.97
N ARG A 412 -14.67 -10.11 -7.47
CA ARG A 412 -15.95 -10.37 -6.79
C ARG A 412 -15.74 -11.20 -5.52
N TYR A 413 -16.64 -11.02 -4.55
CA TYR A 413 -16.68 -11.85 -3.33
C TYR A 413 -16.94 -13.31 -3.69
N SER A 414 -17.97 -13.58 -4.49
CA SER A 414 -18.30 -14.91 -5.02
C SER A 414 -18.95 -14.79 -6.40
N ASP A 415 -19.26 -15.91 -7.04
CA ASP A 415 -19.86 -15.92 -8.37
C ASP A 415 -21.19 -15.15 -8.45
N ASN A 416 -21.89 -15.03 -7.31
CA ASN A 416 -23.21 -14.40 -7.21
C ASN A 416 -23.19 -13.07 -6.45
N ARG A 417 -22.02 -12.57 -6.01
CA ARG A 417 -21.93 -11.37 -5.17
C ARG A 417 -20.62 -10.61 -5.37
N TRP A 418 -20.71 -9.29 -5.49
CA TRP A 418 -19.57 -8.43 -5.81
C TRP A 418 -18.74 -8.04 -4.58
N THR A 419 -19.39 -7.56 -3.53
CA THR A 419 -18.73 -7.04 -2.32
C THR A 419 -18.96 -7.98 -1.13
N ILE A 420 -18.18 -7.85 -0.07
CA ILE A 420 -18.36 -8.67 1.14
C ILE A 420 -19.79 -8.52 1.71
N PRO A 421 -20.40 -9.59 2.27
CA PRO A 421 -21.69 -9.54 2.94
C PRO A 421 -21.60 -8.92 4.34
N ALA A 422 -22.75 -8.77 5.01
CA ALA A 422 -22.80 -8.47 6.44
C ALA A 422 -22.02 -9.50 7.28
N PHE A 423 -21.41 -9.04 8.37
CA PHE A 423 -20.61 -9.86 9.27
C PHE A 423 -20.67 -9.33 10.71
N THR A 424 -20.27 -10.16 11.68
CA THR A 424 -20.16 -9.76 13.09
C THR A 424 -19.21 -8.58 13.27
N GLY A 425 -19.68 -7.49 13.89
CA GLY A 425 -18.91 -6.25 14.01
C GLY A 425 -19.09 -5.27 12.83
N GLY A 426 -19.85 -5.66 11.80
CA GLY A 426 -20.31 -4.81 10.69
C GLY A 426 -21.81 -4.58 10.77
N GLY A 427 -22.24 -3.34 11.00
CA GLY A 427 -23.66 -3.00 11.24
C GLY A 427 -24.55 -2.88 9.99
N ALA A 428 -24.08 -3.23 8.81
CA ALA A 428 -24.78 -3.00 7.53
C ALA A 428 -24.85 -4.26 6.67
N GLU A 429 -25.90 -4.38 5.84
CA GLU A 429 -26.08 -5.48 4.87
C GLU A 429 -24.95 -5.52 3.83
N ASP A 430 -24.53 -4.34 3.36
CA ASP A 430 -23.37 -4.12 2.51
C ASP A 430 -22.40 -3.18 3.26
N PRO A 431 -21.46 -3.73 4.05
CA PRO A 431 -20.53 -2.92 4.82
C PRO A 431 -19.53 -2.19 3.92
N ASN A 432 -18.89 -1.16 4.46
CA ASN A 432 -17.82 -0.47 3.77
C ASN A 432 -16.59 -1.40 3.66
N GLU A 433 -16.03 -1.55 2.45
CA GLU A 433 -14.92 -2.47 2.13
C GLU A 433 -13.74 -1.79 1.44
N THR A 434 -13.58 -0.48 1.62
CA THR A 434 -12.54 0.30 0.93
C THR A 434 -11.14 -0.29 1.13
N GLY A 435 -10.82 -0.78 2.33
CA GLY A 435 -9.54 -1.44 2.60
C GLY A 435 -9.34 -2.75 1.85
N ASN A 436 -10.40 -3.51 1.55
CA ASN A 436 -10.28 -4.73 0.73
C ASN A 436 -9.89 -4.36 -0.70
N VAL A 437 -10.50 -3.31 -1.25
CA VAL A 437 -10.20 -2.82 -2.59
C VAL A 437 -8.80 -2.21 -2.62
N ALA A 438 -8.49 -1.33 -1.66
CA ALA A 438 -7.21 -0.64 -1.58
C ALA A 438 -6.04 -1.59 -1.29
N GLY A 439 -6.25 -2.61 -0.45
CA GLY A 439 -5.23 -3.59 -0.07
C GLY A 439 -5.04 -4.75 -1.03
N PHE A 440 -5.87 -4.91 -2.06
CA PHE A 440 -5.83 -6.10 -2.91
C PHE A 440 -4.58 -6.20 -3.82
N ALA A 441 -3.95 -5.08 -4.19
CA ALA A 441 -2.75 -5.16 -5.04
C ALA A 441 -1.62 -5.93 -4.32
N ALA A 442 -1.51 -5.81 -3.00
CA ALA A 442 -0.50 -6.53 -2.22
C ALA A 442 -0.51 -8.07 -2.40
N PRO A 443 -1.60 -8.80 -2.10
CA PRO A 443 -1.62 -10.25 -2.27
C PRO A 443 -1.54 -10.67 -3.74
N ALA A 444 -2.09 -9.88 -4.68
CA ALA A 444 -2.00 -10.19 -6.11
C ALA A 444 -0.55 -10.10 -6.62
N LEU A 445 0.19 -9.05 -6.25
CA LEU A 445 1.58 -8.86 -6.64
C LEU A 445 2.53 -9.83 -5.91
N ALA A 446 2.24 -10.15 -4.64
CA ALA A 446 2.95 -11.21 -3.92
C ALA A 446 2.80 -12.57 -4.60
N ALA A 447 1.56 -12.94 -4.97
CA ALA A 447 1.31 -14.16 -5.73
C ALA A 447 2.00 -14.14 -7.10
N ALA A 448 1.94 -13.02 -7.84
CA ALA A 448 2.61 -12.88 -9.13
C ALA A 448 4.14 -13.07 -9.02
N ARG A 449 4.74 -12.53 -7.96
CA ARG A 449 6.16 -12.69 -7.67
C ARG A 449 6.53 -14.15 -7.38
N LEU A 450 5.76 -14.84 -6.53
CA LEU A 450 6.01 -16.25 -6.21
C LEU A 450 5.84 -17.18 -7.43
N LEU A 451 4.84 -16.90 -8.27
CA LEU A 451 4.52 -17.72 -9.44
C LEU A 451 5.47 -17.49 -10.62
N GLY A 452 6.27 -16.40 -10.61
CA GLY A 452 7.28 -16.12 -11.62
C GLY A 452 6.72 -16.06 -13.04
N ASP A 453 7.14 -17.00 -13.88
CA ASP A 453 6.77 -17.07 -15.31
C ASP A 453 5.40 -17.74 -15.58
N ASP A 454 4.64 -18.11 -14.55
CA ASP A 454 3.27 -18.63 -14.73
C ASP A 454 2.39 -17.55 -15.39
N PRO A 455 1.59 -17.85 -16.43
CA PRO A 455 0.69 -16.88 -17.07
C PRO A 455 -0.30 -16.19 -16.10
N LEU A 456 -0.60 -16.82 -14.96
CA LEU A 456 -1.40 -16.19 -13.91
C LEU A 456 -0.70 -14.96 -13.30
N ALA A 457 0.63 -14.91 -13.27
CA ALA A 457 1.36 -13.79 -12.70
C ALA A 457 1.07 -12.47 -13.44
N ASP A 458 1.13 -12.48 -14.77
CA ASP A 458 0.81 -11.30 -15.57
C ASP A 458 -0.65 -10.90 -15.43
N ARG A 459 -1.57 -11.88 -15.37
CA ARG A 459 -2.99 -11.58 -15.14
C ARG A 459 -3.22 -11.00 -13.74
N LEU A 460 -2.52 -11.47 -12.72
CA LEU A 460 -2.60 -10.90 -11.37
C LEU A 460 -2.10 -9.45 -11.32
N ARG A 461 -1.03 -9.11 -12.07
CA ARG A 461 -0.58 -7.72 -12.21
C ARG A 461 -1.65 -6.84 -12.84
N GLU A 462 -2.32 -7.30 -13.89
CA GLU A 462 -3.45 -6.57 -14.50
C GLU A 462 -4.60 -6.35 -13.49
N ILE A 463 -4.98 -7.39 -12.73
CA ILE A 463 -6.06 -7.30 -11.74
C ILE A 463 -5.64 -6.37 -10.58
N ALA A 464 -4.37 -6.39 -10.17
CA ALA A 464 -3.82 -5.48 -9.16
C ALA A 464 -3.95 -4.02 -9.63
N THR A 465 -3.53 -3.70 -10.86
CA THR A 465 -3.73 -2.38 -11.47
C THR A 465 -5.21 -2.01 -11.54
N ALA A 466 -6.10 -2.95 -11.88
CA ALA A 466 -7.53 -2.66 -11.94
C ALA A 466 -8.17 -2.31 -10.58
N HIS A 467 -7.66 -2.85 -9.47
CA HIS A 467 -8.13 -2.45 -8.14
C HIS A 467 -7.63 -1.06 -7.75
N VAL A 468 -6.41 -0.69 -8.15
CA VAL A 468 -5.93 0.69 -8.06
C VAL A 468 -6.84 1.60 -8.90
N ASP A 469 -7.10 1.26 -10.15
CA ASP A 469 -7.99 2.03 -11.02
C ASP A 469 -9.40 2.16 -10.42
N ASN A 470 -9.90 1.12 -9.75
CA ASN A 470 -11.17 1.17 -9.04
C ASN A 470 -11.16 2.22 -7.93
N ILE A 471 -10.11 2.28 -7.10
CA ILE A 471 -9.95 3.34 -6.08
C ILE A 471 -9.94 4.72 -6.72
N PHE A 472 -9.37 4.86 -7.92
CA PHE A 472 -9.24 6.14 -8.61
C PHE A 472 -10.38 6.51 -9.57
N GLY A 473 -11.40 5.67 -9.72
CA GLY A 473 -12.64 6.01 -10.45
C GLY A 473 -12.98 5.15 -11.67
N ARG A 474 -12.17 4.15 -12.04
CA ARG A 474 -12.58 3.09 -12.98
C ARG A 474 -13.47 2.09 -12.25
N ASN A 475 -14.67 2.55 -11.91
CA ASN A 475 -15.65 1.77 -11.16
C ASN A 475 -17.07 2.20 -11.55
N PRO A 476 -18.12 1.46 -11.13
CA PRO A 476 -19.49 1.77 -11.54
C PRO A 476 -20.00 3.16 -11.16
N THR A 477 -19.38 3.84 -10.20
CA THR A 477 -19.78 5.17 -9.73
C THR A 477 -18.96 6.29 -10.35
N GLY A 478 -17.88 5.97 -11.09
CA GLY A 478 -17.02 6.97 -11.73
C GLY A 478 -16.32 7.91 -10.74
N ARG A 479 -16.14 7.48 -9.48
CA ARG A 479 -15.66 8.32 -8.38
C ARG A 479 -14.47 7.70 -7.68
N HIS A 480 -13.56 8.55 -7.23
CA HIS A 480 -12.48 8.16 -6.36
C HIS A 480 -13.03 7.70 -4.99
N ALA A 481 -12.32 6.81 -4.32
CA ALA A 481 -12.67 6.29 -3.00
C ALA A 481 -12.59 7.30 -1.84
N SER A 482 -12.19 8.53 -2.13
CA SER A 482 -12.00 9.63 -1.17
C SER A 482 -12.90 10.78 -1.59
N TYR A 483 -13.65 11.35 -0.65
CA TYR A 483 -14.52 12.49 -0.88
C TYR A 483 -13.72 13.72 -1.33
N ASP A 484 -12.64 14.00 -0.63
CA ASP A 484 -11.77 15.15 -0.86
C ASP A 484 -10.69 14.91 -1.93
N ALA A 485 -10.76 13.79 -2.66
CA ALA A 485 -9.81 13.49 -3.74
C ALA A 485 -9.60 14.62 -4.77
N PRO A 486 -10.61 15.44 -5.13
CA PRO A 486 -10.41 16.57 -6.05
C PRO A 486 -9.78 17.82 -5.41
N SER A 487 -9.59 17.83 -4.09
CA SER A 487 -8.98 18.96 -3.39
C SER A 487 -7.51 19.07 -3.73
N GLU A 488 -7.03 20.27 -4.11
CA GLU A 488 -5.59 20.53 -4.25
C GLU A 488 -4.85 20.32 -2.91
N GLN A 489 -5.51 20.67 -1.79
CA GLN A 489 -4.89 20.62 -0.47
C GLN A 489 -4.85 19.20 0.10
N PHE A 490 -5.94 18.44 -0.03
CA PHE A 490 -6.14 17.16 0.67
C PHE A 490 -6.19 15.95 -0.27
N GLY A 491 -6.39 16.18 -1.56
CA GLY A 491 -6.71 15.16 -2.55
C GLY A 491 -5.53 14.67 -3.38
N PHE A 492 -5.83 13.99 -4.47
CA PHE A 492 -4.86 13.34 -5.35
C PHE A 492 -4.78 14.09 -6.68
N GLU A 493 -3.57 14.29 -7.18
CA GLU A 493 -3.33 14.99 -8.45
C GLU A 493 -4.17 14.37 -9.59
N GLY A 494 -4.85 15.22 -10.36
CA GLY A 494 -5.64 14.82 -11.54
C GLY A 494 -7.03 14.25 -11.24
N VAL A 495 -7.42 14.07 -9.98
CA VAL A 495 -8.76 13.54 -9.67
C VAL A 495 -9.83 14.63 -9.78
N GLU A 496 -10.83 14.41 -10.62
CA GLU A 496 -11.93 15.38 -10.84
C GLU A 496 -13.15 15.09 -9.96
N ARG A 497 -13.36 13.84 -9.53
CA ARG A 497 -14.55 13.41 -8.79
C ARG A 497 -14.19 12.52 -7.61
N GLY A 498 -14.44 13.03 -6.41
CA GLY A 498 -14.37 12.28 -5.17
C GLY A 498 -15.60 11.45 -4.88
N TRP A 499 -15.57 10.73 -3.76
CA TRP A 499 -16.69 9.96 -3.23
C TRP A 499 -17.93 10.86 -2.99
N PHE A 500 -19.10 10.28 -2.80
CA PHE A 500 -20.35 11.05 -2.76
C PHE A 500 -20.50 11.96 -1.54
N SER A 501 -20.02 11.51 -0.39
CA SER A 501 -20.08 12.24 0.86
C SER A 501 -18.95 11.83 1.77
N GLU A 502 -18.69 12.67 2.75
CA GLU A 502 -17.80 12.42 3.87
C GLU A 502 -18.62 12.31 5.17
N TYR A 503 -18.20 11.41 6.06
CA TYR A 503 -18.76 11.32 7.41
C TYR A 503 -17.93 12.15 8.40
N ARG A 504 -18.56 13.16 9.02
CA ARG A 504 -17.92 14.03 10.03
C ARG A 504 -18.25 13.60 11.45
N GLY A 505 -17.27 13.74 12.35
CA GLY A 505 -17.41 13.44 13.77
C GLY A 505 -17.17 11.97 14.11
N GLY A 506 -16.52 11.23 13.22
CA GLY A 506 -16.14 9.84 13.41
C GLY A 506 -15.27 9.58 14.62
N ALA A 507 -15.08 8.30 14.91
CA ALA A 507 -14.25 7.89 16.04
C ALA A 507 -12.82 8.40 15.89
N GLY A 508 -12.32 8.38 14.66
CA GLY A 508 -10.97 8.80 14.32
C GLY A 508 -10.80 10.30 14.07
N LEU A 509 -11.89 11.04 13.83
CA LEU A 509 -11.84 12.43 13.32
C LEU A 509 -10.89 12.53 12.12
N LEU A 510 -11.22 11.78 11.06
CA LEU A 510 -10.36 11.57 9.89
C LEU A 510 -10.83 12.36 8.67
N GLU A 511 -12.02 12.95 8.73
CA GLU A 511 -12.66 13.69 7.62
C GLU A 511 -11.69 14.67 6.94
N ASP A 512 -11.08 15.58 7.69
CA ASP A 512 -10.28 16.66 7.12
C ASP A 512 -8.78 16.28 6.94
N LEU A 513 -8.45 14.99 6.83
CA LEU A 513 -7.07 14.52 6.64
C LEU A 513 -6.72 14.32 5.16
N PRO A 514 -5.51 14.74 4.70
CA PRO A 514 -5.03 14.42 3.37
C PRO A 514 -5.08 12.92 3.10
N GLY A 515 -5.51 12.52 1.91
CA GLY A 515 -5.46 11.14 1.45
C GLY A 515 -6.41 10.16 2.14
N VAL A 516 -7.36 10.61 2.96
CA VAL A 516 -8.35 9.73 3.62
C VAL A 516 -9.17 8.93 2.61
N LEU A 517 -9.36 7.63 2.85
CA LEU A 517 -10.19 6.77 2.02
C LEU A 517 -11.55 6.52 2.70
N ASP A 518 -12.64 7.01 2.11
CA ASP A 518 -13.98 7.08 2.73
C ASP A 518 -14.92 5.96 2.29
N GLY A 519 -14.82 5.53 1.03
CA GLY A 519 -15.86 4.70 0.44
C GLY A 519 -15.44 3.95 -0.81
N SER A 520 -16.22 2.92 -1.12
CA SER A 520 -16.07 2.11 -2.32
C SER A 520 -17.44 1.68 -2.86
N PRO A 521 -17.57 1.35 -4.15
CA PRO A 521 -18.82 0.84 -4.69
C PRO A 521 -19.31 -0.40 -3.94
N LYS A 522 -20.57 -0.36 -3.50
CA LYS A 522 -21.32 -1.47 -2.88
C LYS A 522 -21.91 -2.44 -3.91
N ASN A 523 -22.40 -3.60 -3.47
CA ASN A 523 -22.97 -4.64 -4.33
C ASN A 523 -24.07 -4.11 -5.27
N GLY A 524 -24.91 -3.18 -4.79
CA GLY A 524 -25.98 -2.56 -5.59
C GLY A 524 -25.52 -1.73 -6.80
N HIS A 525 -24.26 -1.28 -6.83
CA HIS A 525 -23.71 -0.52 -7.97
C HIS A 525 -23.23 -1.43 -9.11
N TYR A 526 -22.88 -2.68 -8.80
CA TYR A 526 -22.31 -3.59 -9.78
C TYR A 526 -23.39 -4.43 -10.51
N PRO A 527 -23.17 -4.84 -11.77
CA PRO A 527 -22.00 -4.51 -12.59
C PRO A 527 -22.01 -3.05 -13.05
N PHE A 528 -23.16 -2.40 -13.25
CA PHE A 528 -23.19 -0.98 -13.59
C PHE A 528 -24.57 -0.39 -13.29
N ASN A 529 -24.68 0.32 -12.16
CA ASN A 529 -25.91 0.94 -11.69
C ASN A 529 -25.61 2.25 -10.94
N PRO A 530 -25.18 3.30 -11.66
CA PRO A 530 -24.76 4.56 -11.04
C PRO A 530 -25.91 5.36 -10.41
N ASP A 531 -27.16 5.06 -10.74
CA ASP A 531 -28.35 5.72 -10.20
C ASP A 531 -28.64 5.35 -8.74
N VAL A 532 -27.96 4.34 -8.20
CA VAL A 532 -27.99 4.00 -6.76
C VAL A 532 -27.37 5.10 -5.89
N GLU A 533 -26.53 5.96 -6.48
CA GLU A 533 -25.85 7.07 -5.82
C GLU A 533 -25.10 6.64 -4.54
N ASN A 534 -25.30 7.32 -3.41
CA ASN A 534 -24.55 7.06 -2.19
C ASN A 534 -25.31 6.07 -1.29
N ILE A 535 -24.88 4.81 -1.29
CA ILE A 535 -25.38 3.81 -0.35
C ILE A 535 -24.29 3.27 0.58
N GLY A 536 -24.69 2.95 1.80
CA GLY A 536 -23.81 2.45 2.84
C GLY A 536 -23.11 3.56 3.64
N HIS A 537 -22.19 3.14 4.49
CA HIS A 537 -21.42 4.02 5.38
C HIS A 537 -20.20 4.59 4.66
N THR A 538 -19.85 5.86 4.93
CA THR A 538 -18.82 6.66 4.22
C THR A 538 -17.79 7.29 5.17
N GLU A 539 -17.52 6.64 6.30
CA GLU A 539 -16.48 7.05 7.26
C GLU A 539 -15.11 6.52 6.83
N GLY A 540 -14.15 7.43 6.74
CA GLY A 540 -12.74 7.10 6.64
C GLY A 540 -12.25 6.30 7.85
N TRP A 541 -11.27 5.43 7.62
CA TRP A 541 -10.76 4.55 8.67
C TRP A 541 -9.28 4.28 8.43
N VAL A 542 -8.46 4.38 9.47
CA VAL A 542 -7.00 4.18 9.35
C VAL A 542 -6.65 2.83 8.72
N ALA A 543 -7.42 1.77 9.02
CA ALA A 543 -7.17 0.45 8.45
C ALA A 543 -7.41 0.36 6.93
N PHE A 544 -8.14 1.32 6.34
CA PHE A 544 -8.24 1.42 4.88
C PHE A 544 -6.98 1.98 4.27
N ASN A 545 -6.42 3.02 4.90
CA ASN A 545 -5.19 3.66 4.46
C ASN A 545 -3.96 2.78 4.71
N THR A 546 -3.90 1.98 5.78
CA THR A 546 -2.83 1.00 5.95
C THR A 546 -2.91 -0.15 4.95
N ALA A 547 -4.12 -0.61 4.60
CA ALA A 547 -4.28 -1.54 3.49
C ALA A 547 -3.77 -0.92 2.17
N TRP A 548 -4.02 0.37 1.93
CA TRP A 548 -3.44 1.09 0.80
C TRP A 548 -1.91 1.16 0.86
N ASN A 549 -1.34 1.46 2.03
CA ASN A 549 0.11 1.46 2.28
C ASN A 549 0.74 0.12 1.90
N GLN A 550 0.10 -0.99 2.23
CA GLN A 550 0.59 -2.31 1.87
C GLN A 550 0.61 -2.53 0.35
N SER A 551 -0.44 -2.09 -0.34
CA SER A 551 -0.46 -2.13 -1.81
C SER A 551 0.65 -1.27 -2.42
N LEU A 552 0.94 -0.09 -1.85
CA LEU A 552 2.04 0.76 -2.29
C LEU A 552 3.42 0.09 -2.10
N ALA A 553 3.63 -0.62 -0.98
CA ALA A 553 4.87 -1.37 -0.74
C ALA A 553 5.07 -2.49 -1.77
N TRP A 554 4.04 -3.28 -2.06
CA TRP A 554 4.13 -4.38 -3.02
C TRP A 554 4.17 -3.91 -4.48
N ARG A 555 3.52 -2.79 -4.80
CA ARG A 555 3.71 -2.10 -6.09
C ARG A 555 5.16 -1.67 -6.25
N ALA A 556 5.74 -1.06 -5.22
CA ALA A 556 7.14 -0.69 -5.26
C ALA A 556 8.05 -1.89 -5.51
N ALA A 557 7.79 -3.01 -4.82
CA ALA A 557 8.54 -4.24 -5.00
C ALA A 557 8.44 -4.82 -6.42
N ASP A 558 7.24 -4.89 -7.02
CA ASP A 558 7.03 -5.42 -8.38
C ASP A 558 7.65 -4.51 -9.47
N GLN A 559 7.71 -3.22 -9.20
CA GLN A 559 8.27 -2.22 -10.12
C GLN A 559 9.78 -2.02 -10.00
N THR A 560 10.39 -2.63 -8.97
CA THR A 560 11.80 -2.44 -8.66
C THR A 560 12.66 -3.49 -9.34
N SER A 561 13.70 -3.04 -10.04
CA SER A 561 14.70 -3.94 -10.63
C SER A 561 16.08 -3.28 -10.68
N LEU A 562 17.11 -4.12 -10.67
CA LEU A 562 18.50 -3.68 -10.65
C LEU A 562 19.30 -4.38 -11.73
N GLU A 563 20.03 -3.59 -12.52
CA GLU A 563 20.98 -4.10 -13.49
C GLU A 563 22.34 -3.44 -13.33
N VAL A 564 23.41 -4.22 -13.52
CA VAL A 564 24.77 -3.69 -13.63
C VAL A 564 25.32 -4.04 -15.01
N ARG A 565 25.78 -3.02 -15.75
CA ARG A 565 26.31 -3.15 -17.11
C ARG A 565 27.78 -2.79 -17.16
N ALA A 566 28.59 -3.66 -17.77
CA ALA A 566 29.99 -3.41 -18.05
C ALA A 566 30.17 -2.44 -19.23
N ARG A 567 31.41 -2.00 -19.47
CA ARG A 567 31.77 -1.18 -20.64
C ARG A 567 31.30 -1.86 -21.93
N GLY A 568 30.47 -1.16 -22.70
CA GLY A 568 29.84 -1.68 -23.93
C GLY A 568 28.41 -2.19 -23.76
N GLY A 569 27.82 -2.11 -22.57
CA GLY A 569 26.39 -2.37 -22.33
C GLY A 569 26.04 -3.83 -22.01
N ALA A 570 27.01 -4.74 -22.01
CA ALA A 570 26.80 -6.13 -21.62
C ALA A 570 26.56 -6.25 -20.10
N PRO A 571 25.73 -7.20 -19.63
CA PRO A 571 25.59 -7.48 -18.20
C PRO A 571 26.95 -7.74 -17.53
N ALA A 572 27.18 -7.15 -16.36
CA ALA A 572 28.39 -7.32 -15.59
C ALA A 572 28.43 -8.72 -14.95
N ARG A 573 29.38 -9.56 -15.38
CA ARG A 573 29.57 -10.89 -14.76
C ARG A 573 30.95 -11.01 -14.12
N ALA A 574 31.97 -10.78 -14.93
CA ALA A 574 33.37 -10.72 -14.52
C ALA A 574 33.95 -9.39 -14.99
N VAL A 575 34.28 -8.50 -14.06
CA VAL A 575 34.65 -7.11 -14.35
C VAL A 575 36.09 -6.86 -13.87
N PRO A 576 36.99 -6.31 -14.70
CA PRO A 576 38.33 -5.95 -14.25
C PRO A 576 38.28 -5.00 -13.05
N ARG A 577 39.09 -5.23 -12.03
CA ARG A 577 39.13 -4.44 -10.79
C ARG A 577 39.42 -2.94 -10.95
N ASP A 578 39.90 -2.54 -12.12
CA ASP A 578 40.21 -1.15 -12.51
C ASP A 578 39.16 -0.57 -13.48
N ALA A 579 38.07 -1.30 -13.75
CA ALA A 579 37.01 -0.88 -14.64
C ALA A 579 35.89 -0.13 -13.91
N ARG A 580 35.10 0.58 -14.71
CA ARG A 580 33.83 1.18 -14.31
C ARG A 580 32.67 0.37 -14.84
N VAL A 581 31.59 0.32 -14.06
CA VAL A 581 30.30 -0.24 -14.46
C VAL A 581 29.20 0.78 -14.29
N THR A 582 28.14 0.66 -15.10
CA THR A 582 26.92 1.45 -14.94
C THR A 582 25.94 0.62 -14.13
N VAL A 583 25.51 1.18 -13.00
CA VAL A 583 24.36 0.66 -12.24
C VAL A 583 23.12 1.33 -12.78
N GLN A 584 22.09 0.55 -13.09
CA GLN A 584 20.77 1.01 -13.47
C GLN A 584 19.74 0.47 -12.49
N LEU A 585 19.03 1.37 -11.82
CA LEU A 585 17.90 1.07 -10.95
C LEU A 585 16.60 1.48 -11.66
N ALA A 586 15.61 0.62 -11.65
CA ALA A 586 14.21 1.01 -11.81
C ALA A 586 13.56 0.87 -10.43
N ALA A 587 12.91 1.92 -9.94
CA ALA A 587 12.18 1.94 -8.68
C ALA A 587 11.23 3.16 -8.69
N PRO A 588 10.07 3.09 -8.01
CA PRO A 588 9.12 4.20 -7.93
C PRO A 588 9.67 5.38 -7.14
N LEU A 589 10.48 6.16 -7.83
CA LEU A 589 10.95 7.48 -7.47
C LEU A 589 10.23 8.47 -8.41
N ASN A 590 10.82 9.62 -8.73
CA ASN A 590 10.19 10.70 -9.50
C ASN A 590 9.10 11.43 -8.70
N LEU A 591 9.35 11.69 -7.42
CA LEU A 591 8.37 12.32 -6.53
C LEU A 591 8.05 13.77 -6.94
N ALA A 592 9.01 14.45 -7.58
CA ALA A 592 8.84 15.78 -8.16
C ALA A 592 8.99 15.71 -9.69
N ALA A 593 7.89 15.55 -10.42
CA ALA A 593 7.90 15.30 -11.87
C ALA A 593 8.56 16.41 -12.72
N GLY A 594 8.74 17.62 -12.18
CA GLY A 594 9.43 18.73 -12.85
C GLY A 594 10.95 18.67 -12.79
N GLU A 595 11.52 17.80 -11.95
CA GLU A 595 12.95 17.71 -11.65
C GLU A 595 13.48 16.30 -11.89
N LEU A 596 14.81 16.15 -11.98
CA LEU A 596 15.43 14.83 -12.03
C LEU A 596 15.65 14.33 -10.61
N ASP A 597 14.98 13.24 -10.28
CA ASP A 597 15.05 12.64 -8.95
C ASP A 597 16.34 11.81 -8.77
N GLN A 598 16.65 11.47 -7.52
CA GLN A 598 17.79 10.65 -7.12
C GLN A 598 17.35 9.49 -6.22
N GLY A 599 18.15 8.43 -6.24
CA GLY A 599 18.04 7.33 -5.28
C GLY A 599 19.42 6.88 -4.83
N THR A 600 19.44 5.99 -3.86
CA THR A 600 20.68 5.42 -3.32
C THR A 600 20.59 3.90 -3.40
N VAL A 601 21.60 3.28 -4.00
CA VAL A 601 21.81 1.83 -3.94
C VAL A 601 22.96 1.52 -3.01
N GLU A 602 22.94 0.36 -2.39
CA GLU A 602 24.01 -0.11 -1.51
C GLU A 602 25.02 -0.97 -2.29
N VAL A 603 26.31 -0.72 -2.10
CA VAL A 603 27.39 -1.48 -2.73
C VAL A 603 28.22 -2.18 -1.67
N ARG A 604 28.27 -3.51 -1.75
CA ARG A 604 29.00 -4.36 -0.81
C ARG A 604 30.05 -5.20 -1.50
N VAL A 605 31.24 -5.31 -0.88
CA VAL A 605 32.33 -6.18 -1.32
C VAL A 605 32.48 -7.34 -0.33
N ASN A 606 32.17 -8.56 -0.75
CA ASN A 606 32.07 -9.73 0.14
C ASN A 606 31.24 -9.39 1.39
N ASP A 607 31.76 -9.63 2.60
CA ASP A 607 31.05 -9.36 3.87
C ASP A 607 31.45 -8.02 4.51
N ARG A 608 32.04 -7.10 3.74
CA ARG A 608 32.36 -5.75 4.24
C ARG A 608 31.08 -4.93 4.45
N ALA A 609 31.18 -3.84 5.20
CA ALA A 609 30.10 -2.86 5.29
C ALA A 609 29.71 -2.34 3.90
N ALA A 610 28.42 -2.16 3.67
CA ALA A 610 27.92 -1.55 2.44
C ALA A 610 28.31 -0.08 2.38
N ALA A 611 28.47 0.43 1.16
CA ALA A 611 28.73 1.82 0.87
C ALA A 611 27.68 2.35 -0.11
N PRO A 612 27.11 3.54 0.12
CA PRO A 612 26.06 4.08 -0.74
C PRO A 612 26.63 4.53 -2.09
N LEU A 613 25.83 4.33 -3.14
CA LEU A 613 26.05 4.87 -4.48
C LEU A 613 24.79 5.61 -4.93
N THR A 614 24.91 6.91 -5.17
CA THR A 614 23.82 7.71 -5.74
C THR A 614 23.57 7.32 -7.20
N VAL A 615 22.30 7.14 -7.54
CA VAL A 615 21.79 7.01 -8.90
C VAL A 615 20.88 8.20 -9.23
N THR A 616 20.93 8.70 -10.45
CA THR A 616 20.13 9.86 -10.88
C THR A 616 19.22 9.48 -12.03
N GLN A 617 17.99 10.01 -12.04
CA GLN A 617 17.00 9.74 -13.08
C GLN A 617 17.59 10.04 -14.47
N ALA A 618 17.41 9.11 -15.41
CA ALA A 618 18.05 9.15 -16.72
C ALA A 618 17.53 10.29 -17.63
N GLY A 619 16.37 10.87 -17.29
CA GLY A 619 15.73 11.97 -17.99
C GLY A 619 14.38 12.29 -17.33
N GLN A 620 13.77 13.40 -17.72
CA GLN A 620 12.41 13.72 -17.28
C GLN A 620 11.47 12.58 -17.67
N ASN A 621 10.58 12.19 -16.74
CA ASN A 621 9.60 11.12 -16.94
C ASN A 621 10.21 9.74 -17.25
N ALA A 622 11.51 9.53 -17.00
CA ALA A 622 12.15 8.22 -17.16
C ALA A 622 11.90 7.35 -15.93
N THR A 623 11.68 6.05 -16.16
CA THR A 623 11.52 5.03 -15.11
C THR A 623 12.86 4.44 -14.63
N THR A 624 14.00 4.97 -15.10
CA THR A 624 15.32 4.42 -14.77
C THR A 624 16.26 5.48 -14.22
N PHE A 625 17.09 5.06 -13.28
CA PHE A 625 18.09 5.83 -12.57
C PHE A 625 19.46 5.22 -12.82
N ARG A 626 20.49 6.04 -13.01
CA ARG A 626 21.83 5.58 -13.38
C ARG A 626 22.90 6.14 -12.46
N GLY A 627 23.81 5.27 -12.06
CA GLY A 627 25.03 5.60 -11.32
C GLY A 627 26.25 4.95 -11.97
N THR A 628 27.44 5.51 -11.71
CA THR A 628 28.71 4.90 -12.16
C THR A 628 29.47 4.38 -10.96
N LEU A 629 29.70 3.07 -10.92
CA LEU A 629 30.52 2.44 -9.90
C LEU A 629 31.95 2.25 -10.42
N ASP A 630 32.91 2.87 -9.74
CA ASP A 630 34.34 2.75 -10.05
C ASP A 630 34.98 1.71 -9.12
N LEU A 631 35.26 0.52 -9.64
CA LEU A 631 35.81 -0.58 -8.84
C LEU A 631 37.20 -0.23 -8.28
N ALA A 632 37.96 0.66 -8.94
CA ALA A 632 39.26 1.09 -8.46
C ALA A 632 39.19 1.79 -7.09
N MET A 633 38.01 2.28 -6.71
CA MET A 633 37.75 2.97 -5.44
C MET A 633 37.33 2.02 -4.30
N LEU A 634 37.05 0.74 -4.59
CA LEU A 634 36.44 -0.20 -3.63
C LEU A 634 37.45 -1.15 -2.93
N ASP A 635 38.76 -0.97 -3.14
CA ASP A 635 39.82 -1.90 -2.68
C ASP A 635 39.45 -3.38 -2.94
N VAL A 636 39.00 -3.67 -4.18
CA VAL A 636 38.59 -5.01 -4.61
C VAL A 636 39.78 -5.84 -5.10
N ARG A 637 39.77 -7.12 -4.75
CA ARG A 637 40.77 -8.12 -5.15
C ARG A 637 40.19 -9.05 -6.21
N HIS A 638 41.09 -9.77 -6.89
CA HIS A 638 40.67 -10.82 -7.81
C HIS A 638 39.85 -11.87 -7.04
N GLY A 639 38.65 -12.16 -7.53
CA GLY A 639 37.72 -13.10 -6.91
C GLY A 639 36.74 -12.47 -5.91
N ASP A 640 36.89 -11.18 -5.56
CA ASP A 640 35.90 -10.51 -4.70
C ASP A 640 34.53 -10.46 -5.39
N ARG A 641 33.48 -10.77 -4.64
CA ARG A 641 32.08 -10.59 -5.03
C ARG A 641 31.67 -9.16 -4.69
N ILE A 642 31.13 -8.47 -5.68
CA ILE A 642 30.50 -7.17 -5.53
C ILE A 642 29.00 -7.38 -5.68
N THR A 643 28.26 -6.95 -4.67
CA THR A 643 26.80 -6.97 -4.67
C THR A 643 26.32 -5.53 -4.62
N VAL A 644 25.46 -5.17 -5.55
CA VAL A 644 24.71 -3.91 -5.52
C VAL A 644 23.28 -4.28 -5.13
N SER A 645 22.68 -3.58 -4.16
CA SER A 645 21.30 -3.83 -3.74
C SER A 645 20.47 -2.56 -3.59
N TYR A 646 19.15 -2.72 -3.64
CA TYR A 646 18.17 -1.67 -3.39
C TYR A 646 16.96 -2.25 -2.65
N GLY A 647 16.36 -1.47 -1.77
CA GLY A 647 15.39 -1.97 -0.80
C GLY A 647 16.06 -2.76 0.32
N HIS A 648 15.26 -3.27 1.24
CA HIS A 648 15.71 -3.91 2.47
C HIS A 648 14.85 -5.13 2.81
N GLY A 649 15.38 -6.02 3.65
CA GLY A 649 14.65 -7.19 4.16
C GLY A 649 14.07 -8.06 3.04
N SER A 650 12.81 -8.48 3.16
CA SER A 650 12.12 -9.30 2.17
C SER A 650 11.89 -8.61 0.81
N PHE A 651 12.11 -7.30 0.71
CA PHE A 651 11.94 -6.54 -0.54
C PHE A 651 13.25 -6.21 -1.23
N GLU A 652 14.41 -6.56 -0.66
CA GLU A 652 15.70 -6.29 -1.28
C GLU A 652 15.79 -6.96 -2.66
N VAL A 653 16.20 -6.19 -3.66
CA VAL A 653 16.68 -6.71 -4.94
C VAL A 653 18.20 -6.51 -5.01
N ASP A 654 18.92 -7.52 -5.51
CA ASP A 654 20.37 -7.44 -5.65
C ASP A 654 20.87 -7.89 -7.03
N TYR A 655 22.03 -7.36 -7.39
CA TYR A 655 22.80 -7.80 -8.54
C TYR A 655 24.25 -8.03 -8.12
N SER A 656 24.71 -9.26 -8.32
CA SER A 656 26.05 -9.69 -7.92
C SER A 656 26.96 -10.01 -9.11
N PHE A 657 28.21 -9.56 -9.06
CA PHE A 657 29.25 -9.86 -10.06
C PHE A 657 30.63 -10.00 -9.41
N THR A 658 31.63 -10.48 -10.16
CA THR A 658 32.97 -10.77 -9.62
C THR A 658 34.04 -9.83 -10.19
N ALA A 659 34.93 -9.33 -9.33
CA ALA A 659 36.13 -8.63 -9.77
C ALA A 659 37.19 -9.60 -10.30
N VAL A 660 37.74 -9.33 -11.49
CA VAL A 660 38.84 -10.10 -12.08
C VAL A 660 40.11 -9.27 -12.21
N GLY A 661 41.24 -9.96 -12.41
CA GLY A 661 42.53 -9.29 -12.60
C GLY A 661 42.49 -8.43 -13.86
N ALA A 662 43.33 -7.38 -13.90
CA ALA A 662 43.45 -6.54 -15.10
C ALA A 662 43.66 -7.44 -16.33
N ARG A 663 43.00 -7.14 -17.45
CA ARG A 663 43.30 -7.83 -18.71
C ARG A 663 44.81 -7.68 -18.94
N PRO A 664 45.58 -8.76 -19.18
CA PRO A 664 46.94 -8.59 -19.63
C PRO A 664 46.87 -7.78 -20.93
N ASP A 665 47.48 -6.60 -20.93
CA ASP A 665 47.61 -5.77 -22.11
C ASP A 665 48.10 -6.66 -23.25
N GLY A 666 47.38 -6.67 -24.37
CA GLY A 666 47.76 -7.36 -25.60
C GLY A 666 48.99 -6.73 -26.25
N ARG A 667 50.12 -6.68 -25.53
CA ARG A 667 51.44 -6.54 -26.13
C ARG A 667 51.78 -7.90 -26.69
N GLY A 668 51.63 -8.03 -28.00
CA GLY A 668 52.11 -9.18 -28.73
C GLY A 668 53.55 -9.48 -28.33
N GLU A 669 53.80 -10.75 -28.04
CA GLU A 669 55.15 -11.32 -28.15
C GLU A 669 55.55 -11.20 -29.63
N GLU A 670 56.16 -10.07 -29.98
CA GLU A 670 56.98 -9.96 -31.16
C GLU A 670 58.29 -10.71 -30.85
N HIS A 671 58.28 -12.01 -31.15
CA HIS A 671 59.49 -12.82 -31.22
C HIS A 671 60.39 -12.27 -32.33
N ALA A 672 61.24 -11.31 -31.99
CA ALA A 672 62.41 -10.94 -32.78
C ALA A 672 63.55 -11.90 -32.43
N GLY A 673 63.91 -12.75 -33.39
CA GLY A 673 65.06 -13.65 -33.27
C GLY A 673 66.39 -12.91 -33.18
N ARG A 674 67.32 -13.52 -32.45
CA ARG A 674 68.74 -13.65 -32.78
C ARG A 674 69.29 -14.93 -32.19
#